data_AF-A0A091CU30-F1
#
_entry.id   AF-A0A091CU30-F1
#
_cell.length_a   1.000
_cell.length_b   1.000
_cell.length_c   1.000
_cell.angle_alpha   90.00
_cell.angle_beta   90.00
_cell.angle_gamma   90.00
#
_symmetry.space_group_name_H-M   'P 1'
#
loop_
_entity.id
_entity.type
_entity.pdbx_description
1 polymer ?
#
loop_
_entity_poly.entity_id
_entity_poly.type
_entity_poly.pdbx_seq_one_letter_code
_entity_poly.pdbx_strand_id
1 'polypeptide(L)'
;MQKPLEEYSIGVLDIYGFEIFQKNGFEQFCINFVNEKLQQIFIELTLKAEQEEYVQEGIRWTPIEYFNNKVVCDLIENKLPGGVSPPWAAEPDHSPGVTARNLPMDIQSHIRLHIKQQTPGGTPAHRSGPGSTPNSLSRTPKSAKLDRWITHPFTPVLHPSLQVSYDVSGFCERNRDVLFSDLIELMQTSEQAFLRMLFPEKLDMDKKGRPSTAGSKIKKQANDLVATLKRCTPHYIRCIKPNETKRPRDWEESRVKHQVEYLGLRENIRVRRAGFAYRRQFSKFLQRYAILTPETWPRWRGDERQGVQHLLRAVNMEPDQYQMGGTKVFVKNPESLFLLEEMRERKFDGFARTIQKAWRRHVAVRKYEEMREEASNILLNKKERRRNSINRNFVGDYLGLEERPELRQFLGKRERVDFADSVTKYDRRFKPIKRDLILTPKCVYVIGREKVKKGPEKGQVREILKKKLELQTLRGVSLSTRQDDFFILQEAAADSFLESIFKTEFVSLLCKRFEEAAQKPLPLTFSDTLQFRVKKEGWGGGGTRSVTFARGSSDLAVLKAGGRGLIVSVGDGLPKSSKPTRKGMAQGRHRRPAQAPTRAAPGPPRALDRNGVPPLARGGPLALDITPGRSSQQPPRGPPASTLGASRRPRARPPSEHNTEFLNVPDQGMAGMQRKRSIGQRPVPGVGRPKPQPRVHSPRCRALYQYIGQDVDELSFNVNEVIEILLEDPSGWWKGRLHGQEGLFPGNYVEKI
;
A
#
# COMPACT_ATOMS: atom_id res chain seq x y z
N MET A 1 0.99 -16.78 -43.82
CA MET A 1 1.66 -15.48 -43.68
C MET A 1 1.63 -15.08 -42.21
N GLN A 2 2.78 -14.88 -41.59
CA GLN A 2 2.85 -14.04 -40.37
C GLN A 2 2.72 -12.57 -40.81
N LYS A 3 2.13 -11.70 -39.98
CA LYS A 3 2.30 -10.27 -40.20
C LYS A 3 3.77 -9.91 -39.95
N PRO A 4 4.37 -8.97 -40.71
CA PRO A 4 5.66 -8.42 -40.32
C PRO A 4 5.55 -7.81 -38.92
N LEU A 5 6.62 -7.93 -38.13
CA LEU A 5 6.75 -7.21 -36.87
C LEU A 5 6.84 -5.72 -37.19
N GLU A 6 5.89 -4.92 -36.66
CA GLU A 6 6.02 -3.47 -36.68
C GLU A 6 7.16 -3.07 -35.74
N GLU A 7 8.31 -2.72 -36.32
CA GLU A 7 9.49 -2.30 -35.57
C GLU A 7 9.30 -0.86 -35.07
N TYR A 8 8.75 -0.73 -33.86
CA TYR A 8 8.53 0.58 -33.22
C TYR A 8 9.86 1.23 -32.84
N SER A 9 10.20 2.34 -33.49
CA SER A 9 11.36 3.17 -33.16
C SER A 9 11.02 4.28 -32.15
N ILE A 10 12.01 4.67 -31.35
CA ILE A 10 11.92 5.80 -30.42
C ILE A 10 12.90 6.87 -30.90
N GLY A 11 12.36 7.99 -31.39
CA GLY A 11 13.14 9.18 -31.73
C GLY A 11 13.36 10.06 -30.50
N VAL A 12 14.59 10.49 -30.26
CA VAL A 12 14.94 11.52 -29.26
C VAL A 12 15.34 12.78 -30.02
N LEU A 13 14.74 13.92 -29.67
CA LEU A 13 15.05 15.23 -30.24
C LEU A 13 15.66 16.10 -29.14
N ASP A 14 16.94 16.46 -29.29
CA ASP A 14 17.61 17.46 -28.48
C ASP A 14 17.91 18.69 -29.36
N ILE A 15 17.64 19.88 -28.82
CA ILE A 15 17.69 21.16 -29.54
C ILE A 15 17.93 22.32 -28.56
N TYR A 16 18.45 23.42 -29.08
CA TYR A 16 18.42 24.70 -28.37
C TYR A 16 16.97 25.10 -28.05
N GLY A 17 16.71 25.40 -26.79
CA GLY A 17 15.47 26.05 -26.36
C GLY A 17 15.39 27.51 -26.83
N PHE A 18 14.24 28.14 -26.60
CA PHE A 18 14.02 29.54 -26.96
C PHE A 18 15.05 30.48 -26.29
N GLU A 19 15.77 31.26 -27.09
CA GLU A 19 16.87 32.14 -26.66
C GLU A 19 16.42 33.61 -26.60
N ILE A 20 16.77 34.30 -25.51
CA ILE A 20 16.61 35.75 -25.36
C ILE A 20 17.88 36.31 -24.71
N PHE A 21 18.65 37.07 -25.48
CA PHE A 21 19.88 37.74 -25.08
C PHE A 21 19.76 39.28 -25.24
N GLN A 22 20.78 40.00 -24.77
CA GLN A 22 20.86 41.48 -24.92
C GLN A 22 21.01 41.92 -26.38
N LYS A 23 21.57 41.07 -27.24
CA LYS A 23 21.61 41.20 -28.70
C LYS A 23 21.22 39.84 -29.28
N ASN A 24 20.26 39.80 -30.20
CA ASN A 24 19.78 38.56 -30.82
C ASN A 24 20.01 38.67 -32.33
N GLY A 25 20.76 37.73 -32.90
CA GLY A 25 21.13 37.71 -34.32
C GLY A 25 20.18 36.87 -35.18
N PHE A 26 20.64 36.56 -36.39
CA PHE A 26 19.97 35.67 -37.34
C PHE A 26 19.85 34.24 -36.78
N GLU A 27 20.82 33.82 -35.99
CA GLU A 27 20.90 32.52 -35.32
C GLU A 27 19.80 32.38 -34.26
N GLN A 28 19.66 33.37 -33.36
CA GLN A 28 18.56 33.41 -32.38
C GLN A 28 17.20 33.47 -33.08
N PHE A 29 17.08 34.20 -34.19
CA PHE A 29 15.85 34.25 -34.97
C PHE A 29 15.46 32.87 -35.51
N CYS A 30 16.42 32.14 -36.09
CA CYS A 30 16.22 30.78 -36.59
C CYS A 30 15.90 29.78 -35.46
N ILE A 31 16.63 29.83 -34.33
CA ILE A 31 16.38 28.97 -33.15
C ILE A 31 14.96 29.21 -32.59
N ASN A 32 14.57 30.47 -32.44
CA ASN A 32 13.27 30.84 -31.91
C ASN A 32 12.13 30.49 -32.87
N PHE A 33 12.34 30.63 -34.19
CA PHE A 33 11.39 30.16 -35.20
C PHE A 33 11.15 28.64 -35.11
N VAL A 34 12.22 27.83 -34.98
CA VAL A 34 12.09 26.37 -34.82
C VAL A 34 11.38 26.01 -33.51
N ASN A 35 11.66 26.72 -32.42
CA ASN A 35 10.95 26.54 -31.15
C ASN A 35 9.45 26.87 -31.28
N GLU A 36 9.09 27.99 -31.93
CA GLU A 36 7.70 28.41 -32.15
C GLU A 36 6.94 27.38 -33.01
N LYS A 37 7.60 26.82 -34.03
CA LYS A 37 7.09 25.70 -34.84
C LYS A 37 6.83 24.43 -34.03
N LEU A 38 7.75 24.03 -33.17
CA LEU A 38 7.56 22.85 -32.32
C LEU A 38 6.49 23.07 -31.25
N GLN A 39 6.34 24.30 -30.76
CA GLN A 39 5.24 24.71 -29.88
C GLN A 39 3.89 24.69 -30.61
N GLN A 40 3.85 25.03 -31.91
CA GLN A 40 2.65 24.89 -32.76
C GLN A 40 2.20 23.41 -32.84
N ILE A 41 3.14 22.48 -33.05
CA ILE A 41 2.84 21.03 -33.01
C ILE A 41 2.31 20.63 -31.63
N PHE A 42 2.95 21.07 -30.55
CA PHE A 42 2.53 20.76 -29.19
C PHE A 42 1.06 21.15 -28.95
N ILE A 43 0.68 22.36 -29.39
CA ILE A 43 -0.68 22.88 -29.25
C ILE A 43 -1.68 22.05 -30.07
N GLU A 44 -1.32 21.67 -31.29
CA GLU A 44 -2.16 20.88 -32.19
C GLU A 44 -2.34 19.43 -31.71
N LEU A 45 -1.24 18.73 -31.41
CA LEU A 45 -1.25 17.32 -30.99
C LEU A 45 -1.69 17.11 -29.54
N THR A 46 -1.57 18.13 -28.68
CA THR A 46 -2.06 18.04 -27.29
C THR A 46 -3.46 18.62 -27.17
N LEU A 47 -3.67 19.90 -27.48
CA LEU A 47 -4.90 20.61 -27.09
C LEU A 47 -6.02 20.36 -28.10
N LYS A 48 -5.76 20.54 -29.40
CA LYS A 48 -6.79 20.35 -30.45
C LYS A 48 -7.21 18.88 -30.53
N ALA A 49 -6.26 17.94 -30.55
CA ALA A 49 -6.55 16.51 -30.57
C ALA A 49 -7.31 16.02 -29.32
N GLU A 50 -7.08 16.62 -28.13
CA GLU A 50 -7.83 16.31 -26.91
C GLU A 50 -9.28 16.81 -26.98
N GLN A 51 -9.50 18.02 -27.48
CA GLN A 51 -10.85 18.55 -27.74
C GLN A 51 -11.59 17.72 -28.80
N GLU A 52 -10.91 17.29 -29.87
CA GLU A 52 -11.46 16.38 -30.89
C GLU A 52 -11.81 15.00 -30.34
N GLU A 53 -10.99 14.43 -29.45
CA GLU A 53 -11.32 13.17 -28.76
C GLU A 53 -12.59 13.32 -27.90
N TYR A 54 -12.73 14.44 -27.17
CA TYR A 54 -13.91 14.68 -26.33
C TYR A 54 -15.20 14.83 -27.16
N VAL A 55 -15.12 15.41 -28.36
CA VAL A 55 -16.23 15.45 -29.33
C VAL A 55 -16.53 14.06 -29.88
N GLN A 56 -15.52 13.30 -30.32
CA GLN A 56 -15.70 11.93 -30.85
C GLN A 56 -16.29 10.96 -29.81
N GLU A 57 -15.93 11.10 -28.55
CA GLU A 57 -16.42 10.26 -27.45
C GLU A 57 -17.75 10.76 -26.86
N GLY A 58 -18.28 11.91 -27.31
CA GLY A 58 -19.59 12.43 -26.94
C GLY A 58 -19.74 12.86 -25.48
N ILE A 59 -18.63 13.22 -24.81
CA ILE A 59 -18.64 13.63 -23.39
C ILE A 59 -18.92 15.13 -23.25
N ARG A 60 -19.38 15.59 -22.08
CA ARG A 60 -19.60 17.01 -21.81
C ARG A 60 -18.30 17.65 -21.33
N TRP A 61 -17.78 18.59 -22.11
CA TRP A 61 -16.56 19.35 -21.81
C TRP A 61 -16.79 20.83 -22.15
N THR A 62 -16.01 21.72 -21.54
CA THR A 62 -16.07 23.16 -21.82
C THR A 62 -14.99 23.53 -22.83
N PRO A 63 -15.28 24.26 -23.91
CA PRO A 63 -14.26 24.84 -24.79
C PRO A 63 -13.22 25.65 -24.00
N ILE A 64 -11.96 25.22 -24.03
CA ILE A 64 -10.85 25.90 -23.36
C ILE A 64 -10.13 26.76 -24.40
N GLU A 65 -10.27 28.07 -24.27
CA GLU A 65 -9.54 29.02 -25.11
C GLU A 65 -8.02 28.95 -24.85
N TYR A 66 -7.27 28.83 -25.94
CA TYR A 66 -5.81 28.84 -25.95
C TYR A 66 -5.31 29.75 -27.07
N PHE A 67 -4.17 30.41 -26.85
CA PHE A 67 -3.53 31.21 -27.90
C PHE A 67 -2.97 30.29 -28.99
N ASN A 68 -3.50 30.41 -30.21
CA ASN A 68 -2.99 29.66 -31.36
C ASN A 68 -1.83 30.42 -32.01
N ASN A 69 -0.60 30.00 -31.70
CA ASN A 69 0.62 30.63 -32.19
C ASN A 69 0.86 30.49 -33.71
N LYS A 70 -0.04 29.79 -34.44
CA LYS A 70 -0.04 29.76 -35.90
C LYS A 70 0.10 31.16 -36.52
N VAL A 71 -0.48 32.20 -35.93
CA VAL A 71 -0.34 33.59 -36.40
C VAL A 71 1.12 34.05 -36.44
N VAL A 72 1.94 33.63 -35.46
CA VAL A 72 3.38 33.96 -35.39
C VAL A 72 4.18 33.15 -36.41
N CYS A 73 3.93 31.84 -36.52
CA CYS A 73 4.55 30.99 -37.53
C CYS A 73 4.23 31.46 -38.95
N ASP A 74 2.97 31.77 -39.22
CA ASP A 74 2.48 32.23 -40.52
C ASP A 74 3.07 33.60 -40.90
N LEU A 75 3.22 34.53 -39.95
CA LEU A 75 3.89 35.81 -40.15
C LEU A 75 5.36 35.66 -40.52
N ILE A 76 6.05 34.64 -39.98
CA ILE A 76 7.46 34.36 -40.26
C ILE A 76 7.61 33.60 -41.59
N GLU A 77 6.71 32.68 -41.93
CA GLU A 77 6.86 31.81 -43.09
C GLU A 77 6.22 32.30 -44.39
N ASN A 78 5.07 32.98 -44.32
CA ASN A 78 4.26 33.23 -45.50
C ASN A 78 4.87 34.32 -46.39
N LYS A 79 4.49 34.27 -47.67
CA LYS A 79 4.79 35.35 -48.62
C LYS A 79 4.12 36.64 -48.16
N LEU A 80 4.86 37.74 -48.21
CA LEU A 80 4.33 39.08 -47.98
C LEU A 80 3.36 39.47 -49.11
N PRO A 81 2.48 40.47 -48.90
CA PRO A 81 1.59 40.98 -49.95
C PRO A 81 2.37 41.29 -51.24
N GLY A 82 1.84 40.87 -52.39
CA GLY A 82 2.58 40.88 -53.67
C GLY A 82 3.34 39.57 -53.98
N GLY A 83 3.31 38.57 -53.08
CA GLY A 83 3.85 37.24 -53.37
C GLY A 83 5.37 37.09 -53.18
N VAL A 84 6.00 38.06 -52.53
CA VAL A 84 7.44 38.06 -52.22
C VAL A 84 7.72 37.13 -51.03
N SER A 85 8.75 36.28 -51.12
CA SER A 85 9.18 35.43 -49.99
C SER A 85 9.67 36.29 -48.81
N PRO A 86 9.45 35.89 -47.54
CA PRO A 86 9.91 36.67 -46.39
C PRO A 86 11.45 36.78 -46.43
N PRO A 87 12.07 37.95 -46.21
CA PRO A 87 13.47 38.18 -46.61
C PRO A 87 14.54 37.28 -45.99
N TRP A 88 14.27 36.63 -44.85
CA TRP A 88 15.15 35.64 -44.23
C TRP A 88 15.15 34.29 -44.97
N ALA A 89 14.15 34.01 -45.80
CA ALA A 89 14.02 32.83 -46.66
C ALA A 89 13.67 33.26 -48.11
N ALA A 90 14.19 34.41 -48.53
CA ALA A 90 14.10 34.90 -49.90
C ALA A 90 15.42 34.61 -50.64
N GLU A 91 15.31 34.03 -51.84
CA GLU A 91 16.48 33.84 -52.71
C GLU A 91 17.00 35.22 -53.18
N PRO A 92 18.33 35.44 -53.20
CA PRO A 92 18.93 36.76 -52.98
C PRO A 92 18.89 37.75 -54.16
N ASP A 93 17.93 37.61 -55.10
CA ASP A 93 17.85 38.46 -56.31
C ASP A 93 16.42 38.72 -56.84
N HIS A 94 15.42 38.82 -55.96
CA HIS A 94 14.13 39.42 -56.32
C HIS A 94 14.10 40.91 -55.97
N SER A 95 14.59 41.72 -56.93
CA SER A 95 14.70 43.20 -56.95
C SER A 95 16.00 43.78 -56.35
N PRO A 96 16.79 44.57 -57.11
CA PRO A 96 18.03 45.22 -56.63
C PRO A 96 17.78 46.44 -55.72
N GLY A 97 16.67 46.45 -54.96
CA GLY A 97 16.26 47.54 -54.07
C GLY A 97 15.96 47.11 -52.63
N VAL A 98 15.89 45.81 -52.33
CA VAL A 98 15.58 45.30 -50.98
C VAL A 98 16.83 45.33 -50.09
N THR A 99 17.25 46.53 -49.69
CA THR A 99 18.22 46.69 -48.60
C THR A 99 17.54 46.43 -47.25
N ALA A 100 18.31 45.98 -46.25
CA ALA A 100 17.80 45.60 -44.92
C ALA A 100 17.04 46.72 -44.16
N ARG A 101 17.11 47.98 -44.64
CA ARG A 101 16.43 49.15 -44.06
C ARG A 101 14.91 49.10 -44.12
N ASN A 102 14.32 48.39 -45.10
CA ASN A 102 12.86 48.28 -45.23
C ASN A 102 12.26 47.19 -44.33
N LEU A 103 13.09 46.20 -43.97
CA LEU A 103 12.73 45.00 -43.21
C LEU A 103 11.90 45.24 -41.92
N PRO A 104 12.09 46.31 -41.12
CA PRO A 104 11.29 46.54 -39.90
C PRO A 104 9.92 47.19 -40.16
N MET A 105 9.77 47.97 -41.23
CA MET A 105 8.60 48.83 -41.45
C MET A 105 7.36 48.02 -41.87
N ASP A 106 7.53 47.09 -42.82
CA ASP A 106 6.44 46.33 -43.41
C ASP A 106 5.83 45.31 -42.43
N ILE A 107 6.63 44.79 -41.50
CA ILE A 107 6.21 43.76 -40.54
C ILE A 107 5.69 44.38 -39.23
N GLN A 108 6.29 45.47 -38.71
CA GLN A 108 5.68 46.18 -37.57
C GLN A 108 4.30 46.76 -37.90
N SER A 109 4.11 47.23 -39.14
CA SER A 109 2.81 47.73 -39.60
C SER A 109 1.78 46.60 -39.73
N HIS A 110 2.15 45.45 -40.31
CA HIS A 110 1.27 44.27 -40.39
C HIS A 110 0.81 43.76 -39.02
N ILE A 111 1.73 43.67 -38.05
CA ILE A 111 1.43 43.25 -36.67
C ILE A 111 0.39 44.18 -36.03
N ARG A 112 0.59 45.50 -36.12
CA ARG A 112 -0.35 46.49 -35.55
C ARG A 112 -1.73 46.45 -36.21
N LEU A 113 -1.79 46.18 -37.51
CA LEU A 113 -3.04 46.08 -38.26
C LEU A 113 -3.85 44.85 -37.84
N HIS A 114 -3.21 43.69 -37.67
CA HIS A 114 -3.89 42.45 -37.27
C HIS A 114 -4.26 42.41 -35.79
N ILE A 115 -3.44 42.96 -34.88
CA ILE A 115 -3.81 43.07 -33.45
C ILE A 115 -5.11 43.88 -33.27
N LYS A 116 -5.28 44.96 -34.06
CA LYS A 116 -6.53 45.74 -34.10
C LYS A 116 -7.76 44.98 -34.63
N GLN A 117 -7.57 43.90 -35.38
CA GLN A 117 -8.67 43.07 -35.90
C GLN A 117 -9.04 41.90 -34.97
N GLN A 118 -8.16 41.54 -34.03
CA GLN A 118 -8.31 40.39 -33.12
C GLN A 118 -8.65 40.79 -31.67
N THR A 119 -9.11 42.03 -31.43
CA THR A 119 -9.51 42.53 -30.10
C THR A 119 -10.98 42.96 -30.07
N PRO A 120 -11.91 42.05 -29.69
CA PRO A 120 -13.30 42.42 -29.47
C PRO A 120 -13.46 43.27 -28.19
N GLY A 121 -14.19 44.39 -28.27
CA GLY A 121 -14.73 45.06 -27.08
C GLY A 121 -13.87 46.16 -26.42
N GLY A 122 -12.78 46.63 -27.04
CA GLY A 122 -12.01 47.76 -26.52
C GLY A 122 -12.69 49.12 -26.79
N THR A 123 -13.44 49.66 -25.81
CA THR A 123 -14.02 51.01 -25.91
C THR A 123 -12.94 52.11 -25.93
N PRO A 124 -13.12 53.20 -26.70
CA PRO A 124 -12.15 54.30 -26.75
C PRO A 124 -12.19 55.10 -25.44
N ALA A 125 -11.10 55.03 -24.67
CA ALA A 125 -10.95 55.83 -23.45
C ALA A 125 -10.99 57.34 -23.75
N HIS A 126 -11.58 58.11 -22.84
CA HIS A 126 -11.91 59.53 -23.05
C HIS A 126 -10.70 60.43 -23.33
N ARG A 127 -10.92 61.46 -24.16
CA ARG A 127 -9.96 62.51 -24.48
C ARG A 127 -10.18 63.73 -23.57
N SER A 128 -9.32 63.91 -22.59
CA SER A 128 -9.28 65.07 -21.67
C SER A 128 -7.86 65.24 -21.12
N GLY A 129 -7.24 66.42 -21.08
CA GLY A 129 -7.60 67.75 -21.62
C GLY A 129 -6.31 68.56 -21.91
N PRO A 130 -6.39 69.81 -22.39
CA PRO A 130 -5.23 70.58 -22.80
C PRO A 130 -4.58 71.37 -21.64
N GLY A 131 -3.24 71.36 -21.52
CA GLY A 131 -2.54 72.36 -20.69
C GLY A 131 -1.19 71.95 -20.09
N SER A 132 -0.10 72.06 -20.87
CA SER A 132 1.21 72.58 -20.41
C SER A 132 2.18 72.75 -21.58
N THR A 133 2.99 73.82 -21.55
CA THR A 133 3.96 74.14 -22.61
C THR A 133 5.27 73.36 -22.46
N PRO A 134 5.91 72.93 -23.56
CA PRO A 134 7.18 72.21 -23.50
C PRO A 134 8.35 73.17 -23.26
N ASN A 135 9.31 72.82 -22.39
CA ASN A 135 10.65 73.42 -22.47
C ASN A 135 11.77 72.56 -21.84
N SER A 136 12.97 72.78 -22.38
CA SER A 136 14.28 72.27 -21.98
C SER A 136 14.62 70.78 -22.25
N LEU A 137 15.78 70.61 -22.90
CA LEU A 137 16.77 69.51 -22.83
C LEU A 137 16.29 68.07 -23.19
N SER A 138 16.90 67.35 -24.15
CA SER A 138 18.17 67.57 -24.87
C SER A 138 18.14 67.01 -26.31
N ARG A 139 19.06 67.49 -27.17
CA ARG A 139 19.23 67.00 -28.55
C ARG A 139 20.22 65.83 -28.56
N THR A 140 19.74 64.61 -28.80
CA THR A 140 20.53 63.45 -29.26
C THR A 140 19.90 62.86 -30.53
N PRO A 141 20.65 62.14 -31.39
CA PRO A 141 20.38 62.18 -32.84
C PRO A 141 19.25 61.27 -33.34
N LYS A 142 18.56 61.72 -34.40
CA LYS A 142 17.49 60.99 -35.11
C LYS A 142 18.00 59.86 -36.03
N SER A 143 19.06 59.14 -35.66
CA SER A 143 19.77 58.21 -36.57
C SER A 143 19.85 56.75 -36.11
N ALA A 144 19.30 56.38 -34.96
CA ALA A 144 19.48 55.05 -34.34
C ALA A 144 18.17 54.31 -33.99
N LYS A 145 17.14 54.41 -34.84
CA LYS A 145 15.81 53.80 -34.61
C LYS A 145 15.33 52.85 -35.71
N LEU A 146 16.17 52.50 -36.69
CA LEU A 146 15.77 51.69 -37.84
C LEU A 146 16.14 50.20 -37.73
N ASP A 147 17.12 49.83 -36.89
CA ASP A 147 17.79 48.52 -37.00
C ASP A 147 17.32 47.46 -35.97
N ARG A 148 16.31 47.78 -35.14
CA ARG A 148 15.72 46.84 -34.18
C ARG A 148 14.43 46.21 -34.69
N TRP A 149 14.49 44.92 -34.97
CA TRP A 149 13.33 44.05 -35.07
C TRP A 149 12.78 43.70 -33.69
N ILE A 150 11.48 43.39 -33.63
CA ILE A 150 10.78 43.06 -32.39
C ILE A 150 9.77 41.93 -32.66
N THR A 151 9.86 40.83 -31.92
CA THR A 151 8.86 39.75 -31.94
C THR A 151 8.40 39.40 -30.52
N HIS A 152 7.23 38.77 -30.42
CA HIS A 152 6.68 38.28 -29.16
C HIS A 152 6.73 36.74 -29.13
N PRO A 153 7.34 36.12 -28.10
CA PRO A 153 7.19 34.70 -27.85
C PRO A 153 5.77 34.34 -27.42
N PHE A 154 5.54 33.04 -27.26
CA PHE A 154 4.30 32.44 -26.78
C PHE A 154 3.86 32.90 -25.37
N THR A 155 3.05 33.97 -25.29
CA THR A 155 2.12 34.19 -24.17
C THR A 155 0.77 34.76 -24.62
N PRO A 156 -0.36 34.35 -24.01
CA PRO A 156 -1.69 34.92 -24.28
C PRO A 156 -1.87 36.36 -23.75
N VAL A 157 -0.85 36.91 -23.09
CA VAL A 157 -0.75 38.33 -22.70
C VAL A 157 0.47 38.92 -23.41
N LEU A 158 0.36 40.14 -23.93
CA LEU A 158 1.50 40.93 -24.42
C LEU A 158 2.37 41.40 -23.23
N HIS A 159 3.10 40.48 -22.60
CA HIS A 159 3.92 40.79 -21.44
C HIS A 159 5.23 41.49 -21.89
N PRO A 160 5.51 42.73 -21.44
CA PRO A 160 6.64 43.51 -21.97
C PRO A 160 8.02 42.85 -21.77
N SER A 161 8.17 42.02 -20.73
CA SER A 161 9.45 41.36 -20.42
C SER A 161 9.82 40.19 -21.35
N LEU A 162 8.87 39.66 -22.12
CA LEU A 162 9.13 38.53 -23.04
C LEU A 162 9.51 39.00 -24.44
N GLN A 163 9.36 40.29 -24.75
CA GLN A 163 9.56 40.83 -26.09
C GLN A 163 11.01 40.70 -26.59
N VAL A 164 11.25 39.84 -27.58
CA VAL A 164 12.58 39.64 -28.18
C VAL A 164 12.88 40.80 -29.13
N SER A 165 14.08 41.37 -29.02
CA SER A 165 14.59 42.36 -29.98
C SER A 165 15.74 41.78 -30.78
N TYR A 166 15.57 41.66 -32.09
CA TYR A 166 16.65 41.26 -33.01
C TYR A 166 17.36 42.49 -33.58
N ASP A 167 18.67 42.36 -33.75
CA ASP A 167 19.50 43.29 -34.52
C ASP A 167 19.60 42.76 -35.95
N VAL A 168 19.03 43.46 -36.93
CA VAL A 168 19.03 42.99 -38.33
C VAL A 168 20.35 43.24 -39.07
N SER A 169 21.33 43.85 -38.40
CA SER A 169 22.68 44.05 -38.94
C SER A 169 23.35 42.70 -39.23
N GLY A 170 23.78 42.48 -40.48
CA GLY A 170 24.43 41.25 -40.90
C GLY A 170 23.49 40.08 -41.23
N PHE A 171 22.16 40.27 -41.22
CA PHE A 171 21.21 39.19 -41.55
C PHE A 171 21.38 38.69 -43.00
N CYS A 172 21.58 39.59 -43.96
CA CYS A 172 21.74 39.22 -45.38
C CYS A 172 23.03 38.45 -45.62
N GLU A 173 24.11 38.82 -44.94
CA GLU A 173 25.42 38.18 -44.99
C GLU A 173 25.38 36.80 -44.35
N ARG A 174 24.78 36.65 -43.16
CA ARG A 174 24.63 35.35 -42.46
C ARG A 174 23.67 34.40 -43.17
N ASN A 175 22.70 34.92 -43.91
CA ASN A 175 21.78 34.11 -44.70
C ASN A 175 22.35 33.63 -46.04
N ARG A 176 23.39 34.31 -46.55
CA ARG A 176 24.16 33.92 -47.76
C ARG A 176 25.13 32.77 -47.44
N ASP A 177 24.55 31.60 -47.21
CA ASP A 177 25.25 30.31 -47.09
C ASP A 177 25.75 29.82 -48.46
N VAL A 178 26.65 30.62 -49.04
CA VAL A 178 27.18 30.47 -50.40
C VAL A 178 28.58 29.86 -50.33
N LEU A 179 28.62 28.53 -50.36
CA LEU A 179 29.77 27.82 -50.90
C LEU A 179 29.62 27.81 -52.43
N PHE A 180 30.61 28.35 -53.15
CA PHE A 180 30.59 28.40 -54.61
C PHE A 180 30.93 27.02 -55.21
N SER A 181 30.40 26.72 -56.39
CA SER A 181 30.49 25.39 -57.03
C SER A 181 31.90 25.04 -57.50
N ASP A 182 32.70 26.02 -57.88
CA ASP A 182 34.12 25.90 -58.21
C ASP A 182 34.97 25.48 -56.98
N LEU A 183 34.62 25.96 -55.78
CA LEU A 183 35.24 25.51 -54.53
C LEU A 183 34.85 24.08 -54.16
N ILE A 184 33.61 23.66 -54.45
CA ILE A 184 33.17 22.26 -54.29
C ILE A 184 33.92 21.36 -55.26
N GLU A 185 33.97 21.73 -56.54
CA GLU A 185 34.70 21.03 -57.60
C GLU A 185 36.20 20.89 -57.24
N LEU A 186 36.84 21.98 -56.82
CA LEU A 186 38.24 21.96 -56.36
C LEU A 186 38.45 20.96 -55.22
N MET A 187 37.60 20.97 -54.18
CA MET A 187 37.71 20.00 -53.08
C MET A 187 37.43 18.56 -53.51
N GLN A 188 36.58 18.35 -54.52
CA GLN A 188 36.33 17.05 -55.14
C GLN A 188 37.51 16.53 -55.99
N THR A 189 38.43 17.39 -56.45
CA THR A 189 39.68 16.94 -57.11
C THR A 189 40.76 16.45 -56.13
N SER A 190 40.61 16.68 -54.82
CA SER A 190 41.64 16.37 -53.82
C SER A 190 42.01 14.88 -53.77
N GLU A 191 43.30 14.56 -53.84
CA GLU A 191 43.80 13.18 -53.70
C GLU A 191 43.32 12.52 -52.40
N GLN A 192 43.22 13.29 -51.32
CA GLN A 192 42.80 12.83 -50.00
C GLN A 192 41.32 12.42 -50.01
N ALA A 193 41.06 11.11 -49.95
CA ALA A 193 39.71 10.54 -50.00
C ALA A 193 38.76 11.08 -48.90
N PHE A 194 39.30 11.42 -47.73
CA PHE A 194 38.53 12.08 -46.66
C PHE A 194 37.99 13.46 -47.07
N LEU A 195 38.76 14.27 -47.81
CA LEU A 195 38.29 15.58 -48.27
C LEU A 195 37.20 15.42 -49.34
N ARG A 196 37.37 14.50 -50.29
CA ARG A 196 36.32 14.15 -51.27
C ARG A 196 35.03 13.67 -50.62
N MET A 197 35.11 12.94 -49.51
CA MET A 197 33.95 12.47 -48.75
C MET A 197 33.16 13.61 -48.07
N LEU A 198 33.79 14.74 -47.76
CA LEU A 198 33.13 15.90 -47.13
C LEU A 198 32.28 16.73 -48.11
N PHE A 199 32.45 16.54 -49.43
CA PHE A 199 31.71 17.26 -50.48
C PHE A 199 30.97 16.26 -51.39
N PRO A 200 29.91 15.59 -50.91
CA PRO A 200 29.17 14.57 -51.66
C PRO A 200 28.22 15.14 -52.75
N GLU A 201 28.18 16.46 -52.94
CA GLU A 201 27.29 17.14 -53.86
C GLU A 201 27.53 16.74 -55.33
N LYS A 202 26.46 16.34 -56.02
CA LYS A 202 26.48 16.18 -57.48
C LYS A 202 26.19 17.54 -58.13
N LEU A 203 27.21 18.14 -58.73
CA LEU A 203 27.09 19.43 -59.44
C LEU A 203 26.47 19.20 -60.83
N ASP A 204 25.18 19.50 -60.98
CA ASP A 204 24.52 19.57 -62.30
C ASP A 204 24.97 20.84 -63.04
N MET A 205 25.82 20.70 -64.06
CA MET A 205 26.35 21.84 -64.83
C MET A 205 25.26 22.69 -65.53
N ASP A 206 24.10 22.11 -65.83
CA ASP A 206 22.95 22.81 -66.42
C ASP A 206 22.16 23.65 -65.40
N LYS A 207 22.26 23.37 -64.08
CA LYS A 207 21.50 24.07 -63.05
C LYS A 207 22.15 25.41 -62.67
N LYS A 208 22.00 26.42 -63.54
CA LYS A 208 22.36 27.83 -63.29
C LYS A 208 21.48 28.54 -62.24
N GLY A 209 20.94 27.80 -61.27
CA GLY A 209 20.23 28.34 -60.11
C GLY A 209 21.21 28.57 -58.96
N ARG A 210 21.11 29.70 -58.27
CA ARG A 210 21.97 30.01 -57.12
C ARG A 210 21.67 29.09 -55.92
N PRO A 211 22.65 28.83 -55.04
CA PRO A 211 22.45 27.96 -53.88
C PRO A 211 21.43 28.55 -52.90
N SER A 212 20.59 27.69 -52.33
CA SER A 212 19.52 28.06 -51.40
C SER A 212 20.06 28.67 -50.11
N THR A 213 19.46 29.77 -49.65
CA THR A 213 19.86 30.45 -48.40
C THR A 213 19.79 29.59 -47.14
N ALA A 214 20.49 29.98 -46.08
CA ALA A 214 20.45 29.30 -44.77
C ALA A 214 19.02 29.19 -44.23
N GLY A 215 18.25 30.29 -44.32
CA GLY A 215 16.84 30.31 -43.92
C GLY A 215 15.96 29.41 -44.77
N SER A 216 16.19 29.33 -46.08
CA SER A 216 15.52 28.35 -46.96
C SER A 216 15.80 26.90 -46.52
N LYS A 217 17.06 26.57 -46.19
CA LYS A 217 17.46 25.24 -45.67
C LYS A 217 16.78 24.94 -44.32
N ILE A 218 16.90 25.84 -43.35
CA ILE A 218 16.34 25.71 -41.99
C ILE A 218 14.81 25.61 -42.04
N LYS A 219 14.13 26.44 -42.84
CA LYS A 219 12.67 26.38 -43.02
C LYS A 219 12.21 25.03 -43.55
N LYS A 220 12.94 24.46 -44.53
CA LYS A 220 12.64 23.12 -45.04
C LYS A 220 12.82 22.05 -43.95
N GLN A 221 14.00 22.00 -43.33
CA GLN A 221 14.31 21.03 -42.26
C GLN A 221 13.32 21.08 -41.10
N ALA A 222 12.91 22.30 -40.68
CA ALA A 222 11.91 22.48 -39.63
C ALA A 222 10.55 21.88 -40.01
N ASN A 223 10.09 22.03 -41.25
CA ASN A 223 8.82 21.47 -41.71
C ASN A 223 8.90 19.96 -41.99
N ASP A 224 10.04 19.44 -42.45
CA ASP A 224 10.29 17.99 -42.59
C ASP A 224 10.31 17.29 -41.20
N LEU A 225 10.89 17.95 -40.19
CA LEU A 225 10.82 17.54 -38.78
C LEU A 225 9.39 17.60 -38.24
N VAL A 226 8.65 18.69 -38.48
CA VAL A 226 7.23 18.83 -38.10
C VAL A 226 6.39 17.68 -38.67
N ALA A 227 6.53 17.39 -39.97
CA ALA A 227 5.82 16.32 -40.64
C ALA A 227 6.16 14.93 -40.08
N THR A 228 7.37 14.75 -39.55
CA THR A 228 7.83 13.51 -38.92
C THR A 228 7.31 13.35 -37.50
N LEU A 229 7.40 14.39 -36.67
CA LEU A 229 6.87 14.37 -35.30
C LEU A 229 5.34 14.14 -35.26
N LYS A 230 4.61 14.66 -36.26
CA LYS A 230 3.15 14.41 -36.41
C LYS A 230 2.77 12.96 -36.68
N ARG A 231 3.72 12.06 -37.01
CA ARG A 231 3.48 10.61 -37.17
C ARG A 231 3.77 9.80 -35.90
N CYS A 232 4.27 10.43 -34.85
CA CYS A 232 4.73 9.77 -33.61
C CYS A 232 3.78 10.06 -32.42
N THR A 233 3.89 9.28 -31.35
CA THR A 233 3.32 9.67 -30.04
C THR A 233 4.33 10.55 -29.31
N PRO A 234 4.06 11.84 -29.07
CA PRO A 234 5.06 12.75 -28.52
C PRO A 234 5.17 12.65 -26.99
N HIS A 235 6.40 12.60 -26.50
CA HIS A 235 6.73 12.69 -25.08
C HIS A 235 7.63 13.89 -24.84
N TYR A 236 7.17 14.85 -24.04
CA TYR A 236 7.84 16.14 -23.85
C TYR A 236 8.62 16.18 -22.53
N ILE A 237 9.94 16.35 -22.63
CA ILE A 237 10.82 16.72 -21.52
C ILE A 237 11.06 18.23 -21.62
N ARG A 238 10.99 18.96 -20.49
CA ARG A 238 11.18 20.40 -20.43
C ARG A 238 12.25 20.71 -19.39
N CYS A 239 13.48 20.92 -19.86
CA CYS A 239 14.62 21.26 -19.01
C CYS A 239 14.48 22.68 -18.46
N ILE A 240 14.85 22.88 -17.20
CA ILE A 240 14.83 24.17 -16.50
C ILE A 240 16.24 24.43 -15.96
N LYS A 241 16.79 25.61 -16.25
CA LYS A 241 18.06 26.08 -15.71
C LYS A 241 17.81 26.79 -14.37
N PRO A 242 18.33 26.28 -13.23
CA PRO A 242 17.99 26.81 -11.91
C PRO A 242 18.71 28.12 -11.55
N ASN A 243 19.86 28.41 -12.18
CA ASN A 243 20.68 29.61 -11.94
C ASN A 243 21.59 29.89 -13.14
N GLU A 244 22.03 31.14 -13.30
CA GLU A 244 23.11 31.49 -14.25
C GLU A 244 24.53 31.20 -13.72
N THR A 245 24.70 31.06 -12.40
CA THR A 245 26.01 30.88 -11.73
C THR A 245 26.67 29.52 -11.98
N LYS A 246 25.93 28.56 -12.55
CA LYS A 246 26.30 27.15 -12.75
C LYS A 246 26.59 26.38 -11.46
N ARG A 247 26.08 26.85 -10.31
CA ARG A 247 26.31 26.22 -8.99
C ARG A 247 25.23 25.16 -8.66
N PRO A 248 25.58 24.03 -8.03
CA PRO A 248 24.58 23.09 -7.52
C PRO A 248 23.83 23.70 -6.32
N ARG A 249 22.53 23.40 -6.20
CA ARG A 249 21.63 23.89 -5.13
C ARG A 249 21.43 25.41 -5.05
N ASP A 250 21.93 26.17 -6.02
CA ASP A 250 21.69 27.61 -6.17
C ASP A 250 20.40 27.83 -7.00
N TRP A 251 19.54 28.77 -6.61
CA TRP A 251 18.19 28.92 -7.17
C TRP A 251 17.83 30.39 -7.41
N GLU A 252 17.58 30.71 -8.67
CA GLU A 252 17.27 32.05 -9.15
C GLU A 252 15.79 32.11 -9.55
N GLU A 253 14.92 32.46 -8.59
CA GLU A 253 13.46 32.38 -8.76
C GLU A 253 12.94 33.16 -9.98
N SER A 254 13.46 34.37 -10.21
CA SER A 254 13.16 35.19 -11.39
C SER A 254 13.46 34.47 -12.70
N ARG A 255 14.62 33.79 -12.79
CA ARG A 255 15.07 33.05 -13.96
C ARG A 255 14.24 31.79 -14.19
N VAL A 256 13.87 31.07 -13.13
CA VAL A 256 13.00 29.88 -13.23
C VAL A 256 11.57 30.26 -13.57
N LYS A 257 11.00 31.28 -12.90
CA LYS A 257 9.64 31.79 -13.19
C LYS A 257 9.51 32.22 -14.65
N HIS A 258 10.49 32.96 -15.16
CA HIS A 258 10.53 33.36 -16.57
C HIS A 258 10.51 32.15 -17.52
N GLN A 259 11.25 31.07 -17.21
CA GLN A 259 11.21 29.82 -17.97
C GLN A 259 9.86 29.11 -17.89
N VAL A 260 9.24 29.03 -16.72
CA VAL A 260 7.90 28.45 -16.52
C VAL A 260 6.84 29.18 -17.35
N GLU A 261 6.98 30.52 -17.48
CA GLU A 261 6.11 31.38 -18.27
C GLU A 261 6.32 31.20 -19.78
N TYR A 262 7.54 31.35 -20.33
CA TYR A 262 7.74 31.25 -21.80
C TYR A 262 7.62 29.83 -22.36
N LEU A 263 7.87 28.79 -21.54
CA LEU A 263 7.62 27.39 -21.93
C LEU A 263 6.12 27.04 -21.87
N GLY A 264 5.25 27.97 -21.44
CA GLY A 264 3.81 27.80 -21.34
C GLY A 264 3.38 26.72 -20.33
N LEU A 265 4.22 26.39 -19.34
CA LEU A 265 3.97 25.25 -18.45
C LEU A 265 2.71 25.44 -17.60
N ARG A 266 2.48 26.68 -17.14
CA ARG A 266 1.26 27.06 -16.39
C ARG A 266 0.01 26.88 -17.26
N GLU A 267 0.05 27.31 -18.51
CA GLU A 267 -1.04 27.21 -19.47
C GLU A 267 -1.31 25.74 -19.82
N ASN A 268 -0.27 24.93 -20.02
CA ASN A 268 -0.39 23.48 -20.26
C ASN A 268 -1.07 22.76 -19.09
N ILE A 269 -0.72 23.11 -17.84
CA ILE A 269 -1.39 22.61 -16.64
C ILE A 269 -2.84 23.10 -16.56
N ARG A 270 -3.09 24.38 -16.88
CA ARG A 270 -4.44 24.98 -16.88
C ARG A 270 -5.39 24.25 -17.81
N VAL A 271 -4.97 23.94 -19.04
CA VAL A 271 -5.83 23.20 -19.99
C VAL A 271 -6.08 21.78 -19.48
N ARG A 272 -5.04 21.05 -19.05
CA ARG A 272 -5.20 19.68 -18.51
C ARG A 272 -6.08 19.60 -17.25
N ARG A 273 -6.09 20.62 -16.39
CA ARG A 273 -6.96 20.69 -15.21
C ARG A 273 -8.42 21.06 -15.51
N ALA A 274 -8.69 21.65 -16.68
CA ALA A 274 -10.04 21.95 -17.14
C ALA A 274 -10.62 20.85 -18.07
N GLY A 275 -9.76 19.98 -18.61
CA GLY A 275 -10.13 18.72 -19.26
C GLY A 275 -10.32 17.57 -18.25
N PHE A 276 -9.84 16.37 -18.62
CA PHE A 276 -9.88 15.18 -17.77
C PHE A 276 -8.46 14.64 -17.52
N ALA A 277 -8.05 14.56 -16.25
CA ALA A 277 -6.71 14.11 -15.86
C ALA A 277 -6.39 12.65 -16.30
N TYR A 278 -7.40 11.81 -16.54
CA TYR A 278 -7.22 10.42 -16.95
C TYR A 278 -8.24 9.98 -17.99
N ARG A 279 -7.78 9.25 -19.02
CA ARG A 279 -8.59 8.67 -20.10
C ARG A 279 -8.15 7.23 -20.41
N ARG A 280 -9.09 6.29 -20.52
CA ARG A 280 -8.79 4.86 -20.79
C ARG A 280 -9.94 4.13 -21.49
N GLN A 281 -9.61 3.27 -22.47
CA GLN A 281 -10.56 2.33 -23.08
C GLN A 281 -11.18 1.40 -22.03
N PHE A 282 -12.48 1.11 -22.12
CA PHE A 282 -13.20 0.34 -21.10
C PHE A 282 -12.56 -1.04 -20.82
N SER A 283 -12.27 -1.85 -21.85
CA SER A 283 -11.47 -3.09 -21.79
C SER A 283 -10.22 -2.98 -20.90
N LYS A 284 -9.37 -2.00 -21.17
CA LYS A 284 -8.09 -1.77 -20.47
C LYS A 284 -8.28 -1.23 -19.06
N PHE A 285 -9.39 -0.55 -18.77
CA PHE A 285 -9.78 -0.13 -17.43
C PHE A 285 -10.26 -1.35 -16.62
N LEU A 286 -11.20 -2.13 -17.17
CA LEU A 286 -11.70 -3.38 -16.59
C LEU A 286 -10.54 -4.33 -16.26
N GLN A 287 -9.62 -4.58 -17.19
CA GLN A 287 -8.49 -5.48 -16.96
C GLN A 287 -7.59 -5.03 -15.79
N ARG A 288 -7.40 -3.72 -15.60
CA ARG A 288 -6.57 -3.18 -14.51
C ARG A 288 -7.27 -3.25 -13.15
N TYR A 289 -8.56 -2.95 -13.11
CA TYR A 289 -9.31 -2.68 -11.88
C TYR A 289 -10.33 -3.79 -11.51
N ALA A 290 -10.47 -4.85 -12.32
CA ALA A 290 -11.36 -6.00 -12.05
C ALA A 290 -11.12 -6.69 -10.68
N ILE A 291 -9.97 -6.48 -10.05
CA ILE A 291 -9.65 -7.00 -8.70
C ILE A 291 -10.43 -6.28 -7.58
N LEU A 292 -11.06 -5.13 -7.88
CA LEU A 292 -11.80 -4.34 -6.89
C LEU A 292 -13.13 -5.01 -6.48
N THR A 293 -13.88 -5.64 -7.38
CA THR A 293 -15.16 -6.32 -7.05
C THR A 293 -15.16 -7.81 -7.41
N PRO A 294 -15.79 -8.69 -6.61
CA PRO A 294 -15.99 -10.10 -6.95
C PRO A 294 -16.69 -10.32 -8.29
N GLU A 295 -17.57 -9.40 -8.69
CA GLU A 295 -18.41 -9.47 -9.90
C GLU A 295 -17.60 -9.20 -11.18
N THR A 296 -16.54 -8.39 -11.08
CA THR A 296 -15.64 -8.10 -12.21
C THR A 296 -14.44 -9.05 -12.27
N TRP A 297 -14.10 -9.70 -11.16
CA TRP A 297 -12.97 -10.63 -11.07
C TRP A 297 -13.32 -12.03 -11.61
N PRO A 298 -12.42 -12.74 -12.32
CA PRO A 298 -11.15 -12.27 -12.89
C PRO A 298 -11.33 -11.60 -14.27
N ARG A 299 -12.54 -11.61 -14.84
CA ARG A 299 -12.89 -10.95 -16.09
C ARG A 299 -14.39 -10.67 -16.12
N TRP A 300 -14.76 -9.42 -16.42
CA TRP A 300 -16.13 -9.04 -16.73
C TRP A 300 -16.67 -9.78 -17.97
N ARG A 301 -17.98 -10.05 -18.01
CA ARG A 301 -18.62 -10.85 -19.08
C ARG A 301 -19.79 -10.15 -19.79
N GLY A 302 -20.21 -8.98 -19.33
CA GLY A 302 -21.23 -8.16 -19.99
C GLY A 302 -20.62 -7.07 -20.87
N ASP A 303 -21.43 -6.08 -21.23
CA ASP A 303 -20.96 -4.86 -21.90
C ASP A 303 -19.87 -4.13 -21.08
N GLU A 304 -18.82 -3.64 -21.75
CA GLU A 304 -17.67 -3.05 -21.06
C GLU A 304 -18.03 -1.74 -20.34
N ARG A 305 -18.92 -0.93 -20.92
CA ARG A 305 -19.36 0.36 -20.34
C ARG A 305 -20.11 0.13 -19.03
N GLN A 306 -21.00 -0.87 -18.99
CA GLN A 306 -21.67 -1.33 -17.77
C GLN A 306 -20.67 -1.86 -16.72
N GLY A 307 -19.67 -2.62 -17.14
CA GLY A 307 -18.64 -3.16 -16.23
C GLY A 307 -17.80 -2.08 -15.55
N VAL A 308 -17.38 -1.07 -16.32
CA VAL A 308 -16.68 0.10 -15.76
C VAL A 308 -17.60 0.90 -14.84
N GLN A 309 -18.87 1.11 -15.22
CA GLN A 309 -19.82 1.81 -14.35
C GLN A 309 -20.10 1.04 -13.04
N HIS A 310 -20.09 -0.30 -13.07
CA HIS A 310 -20.17 -1.12 -11.85
C HIS A 310 -18.93 -0.93 -10.96
N LEU A 311 -17.71 -0.97 -11.52
CA LEU A 311 -16.47 -0.70 -10.76
C LEU A 311 -16.52 0.65 -10.05
N LEU A 312 -16.83 1.72 -10.77
CA LEU A 312 -16.82 3.08 -10.24
C LEU A 312 -17.86 3.28 -9.13
N ARG A 313 -19.05 2.69 -9.27
CA ARG A 313 -20.07 2.68 -8.22
C ARG A 313 -19.63 1.89 -6.98
N ALA A 314 -18.98 0.74 -7.15
CA ALA A 314 -18.50 -0.09 -6.04
C ALA A 314 -17.25 0.47 -5.33
N VAL A 315 -16.62 1.47 -5.93
CA VAL A 315 -15.54 2.31 -5.36
C VAL A 315 -16.11 3.57 -4.67
N ASN A 316 -17.42 3.80 -4.76
CA ASN A 316 -18.10 5.03 -4.35
C ASN A 316 -17.57 6.29 -5.07
N MET A 317 -17.08 6.18 -6.30
CA MET A 317 -16.69 7.37 -7.08
C MET A 317 -17.94 8.14 -7.51
N GLU A 318 -17.97 9.43 -7.18
CA GLU A 318 -19.13 10.29 -7.43
C GLU A 318 -19.36 10.53 -8.94
N PRO A 319 -20.63 10.62 -9.41
CA PRO A 319 -20.94 10.65 -10.85
C PRO A 319 -20.50 11.92 -11.60
N ASP A 320 -20.04 12.95 -10.90
CA ASP A 320 -19.50 14.17 -11.47
C ASP A 320 -17.97 14.07 -11.68
N GLN A 321 -17.26 13.23 -10.92
CA GLN A 321 -15.81 13.04 -11.00
C GLN A 321 -15.37 12.31 -12.27
N TYR A 322 -16.29 11.61 -12.95
CA TYR A 322 -16.02 10.88 -14.19
C TYR A 322 -17.10 11.11 -15.26
N GLN A 323 -16.77 10.81 -16.51
CA GLN A 323 -17.73 10.68 -17.61
C GLN A 323 -17.44 9.43 -18.45
N MET A 324 -18.50 8.87 -19.02
CA MET A 324 -18.48 7.64 -19.81
C MET A 324 -18.72 7.98 -21.28
N GLY A 325 -17.66 7.98 -22.10
CA GLY A 325 -17.75 8.20 -23.53
C GLY A 325 -18.37 7.03 -24.29
N GLY A 326 -18.10 6.97 -25.59
CA GLY A 326 -18.48 5.87 -26.47
C GLY A 326 -17.60 4.62 -26.30
N THR A 327 -16.29 4.80 -26.11
CA THR A 327 -15.30 3.71 -25.95
C THR A 327 -14.39 3.86 -24.73
N LYS A 328 -14.33 5.06 -24.12
CA LYS A 328 -13.42 5.39 -23.02
C LYS A 328 -14.13 5.93 -21.78
N VAL A 329 -13.55 5.64 -20.63
CA VAL A 329 -13.84 6.33 -19.36
C VAL A 329 -12.86 7.49 -19.19
N PHE A 330 -13.40 8.62 -18.74
CA PHE A 330 -12.69 9.85 -18.46
C PHE A 330 -12.88 10.22 -16.99
N VAL A 331 -11.80 10.46 -16.25
CA VAL A 331 -11.83 10.89 -14.84
C VAL A 331 -11.26 12.31 -14.78
N LYS A 332 -12.00 13.24 -14.18
CA LYS A 332 -11.64 14.67 -14.12
C LYS A 332 -10.42 14.90 -13.24
N ASN A 333 -10.54 14.47 -11.99
CA ASN A 333 -9.63 14.82 -10.91
C ASN A 333 -8.59 13.71 -10.69
N PRO A 334 -7.28 14.03 -10.57
CA PRO A 334 -6.25 13.02 -10.32
C PRO A 334 -6.41 12.33 -8.95
N GLU A 335 -6.97 13.02 -7.95
CA GLU A 335 -7.25 12.49 -6.62
C GLU A 335 -8.18 11.27 -6.68
N SER A 336 -9.20 11.31 -7.56
CA SER A 336 -10.11 10.19 -7.80
C SER A 336 -9.42 8.99 -8.45
N LEU A 337 -8.36 9.21 -9.23
CA LEU A 337 -7.53 8.14 -9.80
C LEU A 337 -6.60 7.54 -8.75
N PHE A 338 -5.99 8.35 -7.87
CA PHE A 338 -5.14 7.85 -6.80
C PHE A 338 -5.94 6.95 -5.83
N LEU A 339 -7.18 7.33 -5.49
CA LEU A 339 -8.07 6.49 -4.68
C LEU A 339 -8.38 5.12 -5.35
N LEU A 340 -8.55 5.08 -6.68
CA LEU A 340 -8.76 3.83 -7.43
C LEU A 340 -7.54 2.90 -7.36
N GLU A 341 -6.33 3.45 -7.45
CA GLU A 341 -5.08 2.67 -7.37
C GLU A 341 -4.81 2.22 -5.93
N GLU A 342 -5.02 3.07 -4.93
CA GLU A 342 -4.83 2.72 -3.53
C GLU A 342 -5.83 1.64 -3.07
N MET A 343 -7.11 1.74 -3.47
CA MET A 343 -8.09 0.67 -3.24
C MET A 343 -7.73 -0.63 -3.96
N ARG A 344 -7.01 -0.56 -5.09
CA ARG A 344 -6.50 -1.72 -5.82
C ARG A 344 -5.31 -2.36 -5.11
N GLU A 345 -4.40 -1.58 -4.54
CA GLU A 345 -3.27 -2.08 -3.74
C GLU A 345 -3.72 -2.74 -2.44
N ARG A 346 -4.66 -2.11 -1.70
CA ARG A 346 -5.30 -2.69 -0.50
C ARG A 346 -5.91 -4.08 -0.74
N LYS A 347 -6.36 -4.40 -1.97
CA LYS A 347 -6.85 -5.75 -2.33
C LYS A 347 -5.71 -6.78 -2.40
N PHE A 348 -4.56 -6.42 -2.98
CA PHE A 348 -3.38 -7.30 -2.99
C PHE A 348 -2.93 -7.67 -1.58
N ASP A 349 -2.95 -6.72 -0.63
CA ASP A 349 -2.67 -7.02 0.78
C ASP A 349 -3.67 -8.00 1.41
N GLY A 350 -4.94 -7.94 1.01
CA GLY A 350 -5.96 -8.90 1.44
C GLY A 350 -5.65 -10.32 0.97
N PHE A 351 -5.25 -10.48 -0.30
CA PHE A 351 -4.84 -11.76 -0.85
C PHE A 351 -3.51 -12.24 -0.26
N ALA A 352 -2.51 -11.36 -0.11
CA ALA A 352 -1.23 -11.68 0.53
C ALA A 352 -1.43 -12.16 1.98
N ARG A 353 -2.24 -11.46 2.79
CA ARG A 353 -2.60 -11.90 4.16
C ARG A 353 -3.33 -13.24 4.18
N THR A 354 -4.17 -13.52 3.17
CA THR A 354 -4.86 -14.81 3.03
C THR A 354 -3.87 -15.95 2.73
N ILE A 355 -2.95 -15.75 1.78
CA ILE A 355 -1.88 -16.71 1.44
C ILE A 355 -0.96 -16.94 2.65
N GLN A 356 -0.50 -15.86 3.32
CA GLN A 356 0.31 -15.94 4.53
C GLN A 356 -0.39 -16.72 5.65
N LYS A 357 -1.70 -16.52 5.85
CA LYS A 357 -2.49 -17.24 6.86
C LYS A 357 -2.60 -18.74 6.53
N ALA A 358 -2.79 -19.09 5.26
CA ALA A 358 -2.79 -20.50 4.81
C ALA A 358 -1.41 -21.14 5.00
N TRP A 359 -0.33 -20.46 4.61
CA TRP A 359 1.05 -20.93 4.75
C TRP A 359 1.46 -21.11 6.23
N ARG A 360 1.24 -20.09 7.08
CA ARG A 360 1.52 -20.16 8.52
C ARG A 360 0.74 -21.31 9.18
N ARG A 361 -0.51 -21.56 8.78
CA ARG A 361 -1.29 -22.72 9.24
C ARG A 361 -0.66 -24.04 8.78
N HIS A 362 -0.25 -24.16 7.51
CA HIS A 362 0.39 -25.37 6.99
C HIS A 362 1.68 -25.70 7.73
N VAL A 363 2.59 -24.72 7.87
CA VAL A 363 3.86 -24.87 8.60
C VAL A 363 3.62 -25.25 10.06
N ALA A 364 2.66 -24.61 10.74
CA ALA A 364 2.31 -24.94 12.11
C ALA A 364 1.78 -26.38 12.24
N VAL A 365 0.82 -26.79 11.39
CA VAL A 365 0.25 -28.16 11.40
C VAL A 365 1.35 -29.19 11.16
N ARG A 366 2.21 -29.01 10.14
CA ARG A 366 3.32 -29.93 9.87
C ARG A 366 4.26 -30.09 11.06
N LYS A 367 4.59 -29.00 11.75
CA LYS A 367 5.44 -29.03 12.95
C LYS A 367 4.75 -29.74 14.13
N TYR A 368 3.44 -29.59 14.31
CA TYR A 368 2.69 -30.34 15.31
C TYR A 368 2.60 -31.85 14.98
N GLU A 369 2.46 -32.21 13.70
CA GLU A 369 2.49 -33.62 13.28
C GLU A 369 3.87 -34.25 13.51
N GLU A 370 4.94 -33.54 13.16
CA GLU A 370 6.34 -33.93 13.38
C GLU A 370 6.65 -34.16 14.86
N MET A 371 6.39 -33.18 15.74
CA MET A 371 6.59 -33.34 17.19
C MET A 371 5.77 -34.49 17.79
N ARG A 372 4.59 -34.79 17.23
CA ARG A 372 3.74 -35.92 17.65
C ARG A 372 4.27 -37.27 17.16
N GLU A 373 4.94 -37.31 16.01
CA GLU A 373 5.62 -38.49 15.49
C GLU A 373 6.92 -38.76 16.25
N GLU A 374 7.76 -37.74 16.51
CA GLU A 374 8.92 -37.79 17.43
C GLU A 374 8.51 -38.44 18.77
N ALA A 375 7.51 -37.86 19.44
CA ALA A 375 7.05 -38.31 20.75
C ALA A 375 6.46 -39.73 20.77
N SER A 376 5.93 -40.21 19.63
CA SER A 376 5.43 -41.58 19.54
C SER A 376 6.55 -42.57 19.21
N ASN A 377 7.56 -42.18 18.44
CA ASN A 377 8.72 -43.03 18.12
C ASN A 377 9.56 -43.36 19.37
N ILE A 378 9.65 -42.43 20.33
CA ILE A 378 10.30 -42.65 21.65
C ILE A 378 9.70 -43.86 22.40
N LEU A 379 8.39 -44.09 22.27
CA LEU A 379 7.63 -45.11 23.00
C LEU A 379 7.28 -46.35 22.16
N LEU A 380 7.49 -46.28 20.84
CA LEU A 380 7.12 -47.31 19.87
C LEU A 380 7.80 -48.65 20.19
N ASN A 381 7.05 -49.73 20.09
CA ASN A 381 7.40 -51.11 20.47
C ASN A 381 7.78 -51.33 21.96
N LYS A 382 7.96 -50.26 22.74
CA LYS A 382 8.40 -50.31 24.15
C LYS A 382 7.25 -50.20 25.15
N LYS A 383 6.20 -49.41 24.85
CA LYS A 383 5.06 -49.15 25.76
C LYS A 383 3.71 -49.16 25.05
N GLU A 384 2.71 -49.79 25.66
CA GLU A 384 1.31 -49.78 25.22
C GLU A 384 0.76 -48.34 25.19
N ARG A 385 -0.16 -48.05 24.27
CA ARG A 385 -0.62 -46.67 24.01
C ARG A 385 -2.08 -46.50 24.47
N ARG A 386 -2.33 -45.57 25.40
CA ARG A 386 -3.70 -45.16 25.76
C ARG A 386 -4.40 -44.58 24.53
N ARG A 387 -5.64 -45.02 24.28
CA ARG A 387 -6.51 -44.51 23.20
C ARG A 387 -6.60 -42.97 23.19
N ASN A 388 -6.71 -42.39 24.37
CA ASN A 388 -6.84 -40.94 24.57
C ASN A 388 -5.49 -40.17 24.56
N SER A 389 -4.34 -40.86 24.46
CA SER A 389 -3.01 -40.22 24.39
C SER A 389 -2.40 -40.26 22.98
N ILE A 390 -2.70 -41.28 22.17
CA ILE A 390 -1.96 -41.52 20.90
C ILE A 390 -2.20 -40.42 19.84
N ASN A 391 -3.37 -39.77 19.87
CA ASN A 391 -3.76 -38.75 18.91
C ASN A 391 -3.91 -37.35 19.52
N ARG A 392 -3.65 -37.16 20.83
CA ARG A 392 -3.85 -35.87 21.50
C ARG A 392 -2.89 -34.81 20.93
N ASN A 393 -3.38 -33.58 20.79
CA ASN A 393 -2.54 -32.42 20.52
C ASN A 393 -1.65 -32.10 21.74
N PHE A 394 -0.48 -31.54 21.45
CA PHE A 394 0.43 -30.98 22.44
C PHE A 394 0.17 -29.47 22.55
N VAL A 395 0.17 -28.95 23.78
CA VAL A 395 -0.09 -27.53 24.10
C VAL A 395 1.09 -26.91 24.84
N GLY A 396 1.91 -27.72 25.50
CA GLY A 396 2.96 -27.26 26.41
C GLY A 396 2.38 -26.78 27.73
N ASP A 397 1.84 -25.56 27.77
CA ASP A 397 1.31 -24.96 29.00
C ASP A 397 -0.15 -25.37 29.28
N TYR A 398 -0.33 -26.29 30.22
CA TYR A 398 -1.64 -26.71 30.75
C TYR A 398 -1.98 -26.07 32.11
N LEU A 399 -1.12 -25.18 32.64
CA LEU A 399 -1.40 -24.41 33.86
C LEU A 399 -1.98 -23.03 33.57
N GLY A 400 -1.67 -22.44 32.41
CA GLY A 400 -1.99 -21.06 32.08
C GLY A 400 -1.06 -20.10 32.81
N LEU A 401 0.26 -20.27 32.65
CA LEU A 401 1.29 -19.48 33.34
C LEU A 401 1.29 -18.00 32.93
N GLU A 402 0.61 -17.61 31.86
CA GLU A 402 0.36 -16.21 31.52
C GLU A 402 -0.58 -15.54 32.53
N GLU A 403 -1.55 -16.29 33.09
CA GLU A 403 -2.52 -15.82 34.08
C GLU A 403 -2.07 -16.04 35.55
N ARG A 404 -0.87 -16.60 35.77
CA ARG A 404 -0.38 -17.03 37.10
C ARG A 404 1.00 -16.45 37.45
N PRO A 405 1.11 -15.16 37.80
CA PRO A 405 2.39 -14.53 38.16
C PRO A 405 3.09 -15.21 39.36
N GLU A 406 2.33 -15.85 40.24
CA GLU A 406 2.83 -16.58 41.43
C GLU A 406 3.67 -17.80 41.05
N LEU A 407 3.39 -18.44 39.91
CA LEU A 407 4.23 -19.53 39.38
C LEU A 407 5.41 -18.96 38.58
N ARG A 408 5.20 -17.87 37.83
CA ARG A 408 6.27 -17.19 37.07
C ARG A 408 7.41 -16.67 37.96
N GLN A 409 7.14 -16.35 39.23
CA GLN A 409 8.16 -15.82 40.15
C GLN A 409 9.36 -16.77 40.38
N PHE A 410 9.19 -18.07 40.12
CA PHE A 410 10.24 -19.08 40.27
C PHE A 410 11.09 -19.31 39.00
N LEU A 411 10.71 -18.68 37.88
CA LEU A 411 11.36 -18.81 36.57
C LEU A 411 12.28 -17.61 36.28
N GLY A 412 13.23 -17.78 35.37
CA GLY A 412 14.09 -16.68 34.92
C GLY A 412 13.31 -15.57 34.19
N LYS A 413 13.83 -14.34 34.23
CA LYS A 413 13.27 -13.21 33.46
C LYS A 413 13.25 -13.57 31.97
N ARG A 414 12.05 -13.59 31.37
CA ARG A 414 11.78 -14.02 29.98
C ARG A 414 12.21 -15.48 29.67
N GLU A 415 12.32 -16.35 30.67
CA GLU A 415 12.57 -17.78 30.44
C GLU A 415 11.36 -18.42 29.74
N ARG A 416 11.62 -19.08 28.61
CA ARG A 416 10.59 -19.81 27.86
C ARG A 416 10.21 -21.08 28.60
N VAL A 417 8.91 -21.30 28.75
CA VAL A 417 8.34 -22.60 29.15
C VAL A 417 8.06 -23.41 27.89
N ASP A 418 8.40 -24.70 27.92
CA ASP A 418 8.02 -25.66 26.89
C ASP A 418 6.88 -26.59 27.33
N PHE A 419 6.75 -26.84 28.64
CA PHE A 419 5.66 -27.63 29.20
C PHE A 419 5.34 -27.22 30.65
N ALA A 420 4.06 -27.27 31.03
CA ALA A 420 3.60 -27.06 32.41
C ALA A 420 2.33 -27.89 32.73
N ASP A 421 2.30 -28.64 33.84
CA ASP A 421 1.18 -29.52 34.25
C ASP A 421 1.09 -29.70 35.78
N SER A 422 -0.08 -30.07 36.32
CA SER A 422 -0.33 -30.30 37.76
C SER A 422 -0.33 -31.81 38.10
N VAL A 423 0.89 -32.37 38.09
CA VAL A 423 1.19 -33.79 38.27
C VAL A 423 0.90 -34.31 39.69
N THR A 424 0.68 -35.62 39.81
CA THR A 424 0.70 -36.29 41.12
C THR A 424 2.11 -36.81 41.40
N LYS A 425 2.72 -36.38 42.52
CA LYS A 425 3.97 -36.95 43.03
C LYS A 425 3.68 -37.89 44.19
N TYR A 426 4.37 -39.02 44.21
CA TYR A 426 4.25 -40.00 45.29
C TYR A 426 5.40 -39.86 46.29
N ASP A 427 5.11 -40.17 47.56
CA ASP A 427 6.06 -40.12 48.67
C ASP A 427 6.63 -41.51 49.05
N ARG A 428 7.42 -41.57 50.13
CA ARG A 428 8.06 -42.80 50.64
C ARG A 428 7.10 -43.88 51.17
N ARG A 429 5.81 -43.54 51.31
CA ARG A 429 4.68 -44.39 51.71
C ARG A 429 3.66 -44.54 50.57
N PHE A 430 4.01 -44.12 49.35
CA PHE A 430 3.13 -44.07 48.18
C PHE A 430 1.87 -43.19 48.37
N LYS A 431 1.92 -42.19 49.26
CA LYS A 431 0.83 -41.20 49.37
C LYS A 431 0.91 -40.22 48.18
N PRO A 432 -0.19 -39.98 47.46
CA PRO A 432 -0.24 -38.99 46.38
C PRO A 432 -0.21 -37.56 46.93
N ILE A 433 0.55 -36.68 46.26
CA ILE A 433 0.72 -35.27 46.60
C ILE A 433 0.78 -34.47 45.30
N LYS A 434 -0.15 -33.51 45.09
CA LYS A 434 -0.11 -32.66 43.89
C LYS A 434 1.11 -31.72 43.88
N ARG A 435 1.69 -31.56 42.70
CA ARG A 435 2.84 -30.69 42.39
C ARG A 435 2.63 -30.07 41.02
N ASP A 436 3.06 -28.84 40.85
CA ASP A 436 3.11 -28.20 39.54
C ASP A 436 4.50 -28.43 38.95
N LEU A 437 4.55 -28.99 37.74
CA LEU A 437 5.75 -29.41 37.06
C LEU A 437 5.93 -28.53 35.82
N ILE A 438 7.03 -27.77 35.75
CA ILE A 438 7.32 -26.85 34.65
C ILE A 438 8.66 -27.24 34.03
N LEU A 439 8.72 -27.37 32.71
CA LEU A 439 9.92 -27.63 31.91
C LEU A 439 10.28 -26.39 31.09
N THR A 440 11.54 -25.98 31.18
CA THR A 440 12.17 -24.96 30.34
C THR A 440 13.36 -25.58 29.58
N PRO A 441 13.96 -24.90 28.60
CA PRO A 441 15.21 -25.34 27.97
C PRO A 441 16.43 -25.48 28.91
N LYS A 442 16.30 -25.12 30.20
CA LYS A 442 17.38 -25.19 31.19
C LYS A 442 17.09 -26.15 32.35
N CYS A 443 15.84 -26.19 32.81
CA CYS A 443 15.49 -26.84 34.07
C CYS A 443 14.09 -27.47 34.07
N VAL A 444 13.93 -28.48 34.92
CA VAL A 444 12.63 -28.93 35.42
C VAL A 444 12.40 -28.33 36.81
N TYR A 445 11.35 -27.53 36.95
CA TYR A 445 10.91 -26.95 38.21
C TYR A 445 9.75 -27.78 38.78
N VAL A 446 9.83 -28.12 40.07
CA VAL A 446 8.78 -28.84 40.81
C VAL A 446 8.31 -27.95 41.94
N ILE A 447 7.12 -27.38 41.81
CA ILE A 447 6.50 -26.46 42.75
C ILE A 447 5.46 -27.21 43.59
N GLY A 448 5.39 -26.90 44.88
CA GLY A 448 4.42 -27.46 45.81
C GLY A 448 3.69 -26.37 46.59
N ARG A 449 2.47 -26.68 47.03
CA ARG A 449 1.62 -25.76 47.80
C ARG A 449 1.67 -26.15 49.28
N GLU A 450 1.93 -25.19 50.17
CA GLU A 450 1.99 -25.42 51.62
C GLU A 450 1.27 -24.30 52.39
N LYS A 451 0.72 -24.63 53.57
CA LYS A 451 0.09 -23.63 54.44
C LYS A 451 1.14 -22.92 55.30
N VAL A 452 1.11 -21.59 55.30
CA VAL A 452 1.96 -20.74 56.14
C VAL A 452 1.67 -21.04 57.62
N LYS A 453 2.72 -21.36 58.40
CA LYS A 453 2.58 -21.84 59.80
C LYS A 453 2.77 -20.76 60.87
N LYS A 454 3.40 -19.64 60.54
CA LYS A 454 3.76 -18.53 61.45
C LYS A 454 3.60 -17.19 60.72
N GLY A 455 3.42 -16.09 61.46
CA GLY A 455 3.20 -14.74 60.91
C GLY A 455 1.72 -14.42 60.63
N PRO A 456 1.41 -13.20 60.15
CA PRO A 456 0.03 -12.75 59.92
C PRO A 456 -0.69 -13.52 58.81
N GLU A 457 0.04 -14.10 57.85
CA GLU A 457 -0.50 -14.93 56.76
C GLU A 457 -0.84 -16.37 57.19
N LYS A 458 -0.78 -16.70 58.50
CA LYS A 458 -0.96 -18.07 59.02
C LYS A 458 -2.25 -18.71 58.52
N GLY A 459 -2.10 -19.85 57.84
CA GLY A 459 -3.19 -20.62 57.25
C GLY A 459 -3.37 -20.43 55.74
N GLN A 460 -2.88 -19.34 55.15
CA GLN A 460 -2.87 -19.13 53.69
C GLN A 460 -2.00 -20.20 53.01
N VAL A 461 -2.40 -20.60 51.80
CA VAL A 461 -1.66 -21.56 50.96
C VAL A 461 -0.76 -20.77 50.02
N ARG A 462 0.54 -21.08 50.01
CA ARG A 462 1.54 -20.42 49.16
C ARG A 462 2.30 -21.46 48.33
N GLU A 463 2.60 -21.13 47.08
CA GLU A 463 3.54 -21.88 46.26
C GLU A 463 4.97 -21.77 46.81
N ILE A 464 5.66 -22.90 46.82
CA ILE A 464 7.06 -23.01 47.23
C ILE A 464 7.76 -23.95 46.24
N LEU A 465 8.83 -23.48 45.62
CA LEU A 465 9.73 -24.30 44.81
C LEU A 465 10.32 -25.44 45.67
N LYS A 466 10.00 -26.69 45.32
CA LYS A 466 10.45 -27.90 46.05
C LYS A 466 11.63 -28.60 45.39
N LYS A 467 11.85 -28.37 44.10
CA LYS A 467 13.05 -28.80 43.35
C LYS A 467 13.22 -27.88 42.13
N LYS A 468 14.45 -27.49 41.84
CA LYS A 468 14.89 -27.02 40.52
C LYS A 468 15.95 -28.02 40.06
N LEU A 469 15.77 -28.59 38.88
CA LEU A 469 16.60 -29.67 38.34
C LEU A 469 17.19 -29.22 37.03
N GLU A 470 18.49 -28.95 37.01
CA GLU A 470 19.23 -28.64 35.79
C GLU A 470 19.31 -29.90 34.92
N LEU A 471 18.98 -29.77 33.64
CA LEU A 471 18.75 -30.94 32.77
C LEU A 471 19.96 -31.88 32.73
N GLN A 472 21.18 -31.35 32.70
CA GLN A 472 22.43 -32.11 32.72
C GLN A 472 22.60 -33.03 33.95
N THR A 473 21.88 -32.79 35.05
CA THR A 473 21.93 -33.60 36.29
C THR A 473 20.99 -34.81 36.30
N LEU A 474 20.15 -34.95 35.27
CA LEU A 474 19.23 -36.07 35.11
C LEU A 474 19.99 -37.31 34.63
N ARG A 475 19.67 -38.47 35.21
CA ARG A 475 20.27 -39.76 34.83
C ARG A 475 19.46 -40.50 33.77
N GLY A 476 18.16 -40.21 33.67
CA GLY A 476 17.24 -40.91 32.79
C GLY A 476 15.79 -40.80 33.26
N VAL A 477 14.89 -41.49 32.57
CA VAL A 477 13.49 -41.68 32.97
C VAL A 477 13.13 -43.16 32.88
N SER A 478 12.43 -43.67 33.88
CA SER A 478 11.89 -45.05 33.86
C SER A 478 10.37 -45.05 33.66
N LEU A 479 9.90 -45.99 32.85
CA LEU A 479 8.53 -46.15 32.39
C LEU A 479 8.12 -47.62 32.48
N SER A 480 6.86 -47.93 32.81
CA SER A 480 6.36 -49.31 32.62
C SER A 480 6.14 -49.61 31.13
N THR A 481 5.90 -50.86 30.75
CA THR A 481 5.52 -51.20 29.37
C THR A 481 4.01 -51.14 29.10
N ARG A 482 3.17 -50.86 30.12
CA ARG A 482 1.70 -50.79 30.09
C ARG A 482 1.13 -49.42 29.70
N GLN A 483 -0.18 -49.33 29.48
CA GLN A 483 -0.83 -48.07 29.10
C GLN A 483 -1.11 -47.10 30.28
N ASP A 484 -0.20 -47.00 31.25
CA ASP A 484 -0.33 -46.10 32.39
C ASP A 484 0.15 -44.66 32.12
N ASP A 485 -0.03 -43.79 33.12
CA ASP A 485 0.46 -42.39 33.18
C ASP A 485 1.61 -42.14 34.17
N PHE A 486 2.21 -43.20 34.71
CA PHE A 486 3.34 -43.13 35.65
C PHE A 486 4.72 -43.03 34.99
N PHE A 487 5.65 -42.35 35.65
CA PHE A 487 7.06 -42.30 35.31
C PHE A 487 7.93 -42.05 36.55
N ILE A 488 9.21 -42.43 36.48
CA ILE A 488 10.22 -42.07 37.48
C ILE A 488 11.25 -41.19 36.80
N LEU A 489 11.37 -39.94 37.25
CA LEU A 489 12.49 -39.07 36.88
C LEU A 489 13.70 -39.48 37.72
N GLN A 490 14.80 -39.90 37.09
CA GLN A 490 16.00 -40.32 37.79
C GLN A 490 16.96 -39.14 37.98
N GLU A 491 17.36 -38.86 39.22
CA GLU A 491 18.01 -37.59 39.59
C GLU A 491 19.13 -37.82 40.60
N ALA A 492 20.29 -37.17 40.41
CA ALA A 492 21.50 -37.35 41.22
C ALA A 492 21.26 -37.71 42.71
N ALA A 493 20.55 -36.86 43.45
CA ALA A 493 20.33 -37.02 44.90
C ALA A 493 19.19 -37.99 45.29
N ALA A 494 18.02 -37.91 44.64
CA ALA A 494 16.86 -38.75 44.94
C ALA A 494 15.81 -38.66 43.82
N ASP A 495 15.32 -39.82 43.38
CA ASP A 495 14.47 -39.97 42.20
C ASP A 495 13.00 -39.56 42.52
N SER A 496 12.25 -39.11 41.50
CA SER A 496 10.85 -38.66 41.66
C SER A 496 9.88 -39.55 40.91
N PHE A 497 9.08 -40.34 41.65
CA PHE A 497 7.94 -41.08 41.12
C PHE A 497 6.73 -40.15 40.93
N LEU A 498 6.25 -40.07 39.70
CA LEU A 498 5.31 -39.06 39.17
C LEU A 498 4.23 -39.71 38.29
N GLU A 499 3.08 -39.03 38.19
CA GLU A 499 1.93 -39.38 37.36
C GLU A 499 1.44 -38.14 36.61
N SER A 500 1.30 -38.25 35.28
CA SER A 500 0.78 -37.18 34.42
C SER A 500 0.02 -37.74 33.23
N ILE A 501 -1.21 -37.26 33.01
CA ILE A 501 -2.01 -37.54 31.80
C ILE A 501 -1.29 -37.04 30.53
N PHE A 502 -0.35 -36.12 30.70
CA PHE A 502 0.44 -35.48 29.65
C PHE A 502 1.86 -36.06 29.51
N LYS A 503 2.20 -37.14 30.23
CA LYS A 503 3.52 -37.81 30.24
C LYS A 503 4.19 -37.99 28.87
N THR A 504 3.48 -38.42 27.82
CA THR A 504 4.07 -38.61 26.47
C THR A 504 4.75 -37.33 25.97
N GLU A 505 4.10 -36.19 26.18
CA GLU A 505 4.54 -34.86 25.75
C GLU A 505 5.68 -34.34 26.62
N PHE A 506 5.52 -34.44 27.95
CA PHE A 506 6.58 -34.09 28.90
C PHE A 506 7.87 -34.87 28.64
N VAL A 507 7.80 -36.20 28.48
CA VAL A 507 8.99 -37.04 28.24
C VAL A 507 9.62 -36.72 26.88
N SER A 508 8.83 -36.48 25.83
CA SER A 508 9.39 -36.12 24.52
C SER A 508 10.12 -34.78 24.55
N LEU A 509 9.53 -33.76 25.19
CA LEU A 509 10.17 -32.45 25.35
C LEU A 509 11.39 -32.53 26.27
N LEU A 510 11.32 -33.34 27.33
CA LEU A 510 12.43 -33.56 28.26
C LEU A 510 13.63 -34.25 27.57
N CYS A 511 13.39 -35.29 26.76
CA CYS A 511 14.44 -35.92 25.96
C CYS A 511 15.11 -34.90 25.04
N LYS A 512 14.32 -34.10 24.30
CA LYS A 512 14.82 -33.10 23.36
C LYS A 512 15.64 -32.00 24.04
N ARG A 513 15.14 -31.45 25.16
CA ARG A 513 15.90 -30.42 25.92
C ARG A 513 17.11 -31.00 26.66
N PHE A 514 17.07 -32.25 27.09
CA PHE A 514 18.25 -32.91 27.66
C PHE A 514 19.33 -33.12 26.60
N GLU A 515 18.95 -33.57 25.40
CA GLU A 515 19.87 -33.79 24.29
C GLU A 515 20.51 -32.48 23.81
N GLU A 516 19.73 -31.41 23.67
CA GLU A 516 20.24 -30.05 23.43
C GLU A 516 21.21 -29.59 24.54
N ALA A 517 20.86 -29.76 25.81
CA ALA A 517 21.62 -29.23 26.95
C ALA A 517 22.83 -30.09 27.37
N ALA A 518 22.86 -31.38 27.06
CA ALA A 518 23.88 -32.34 27.49
C ALA A 518 24.60 -33.04 26.32
N GLN A 519 24.25 -32.73 25.07
CA GLN A 519 24.84 -33.27 23.83
C GLN A 519 24.88 -34.80 23.78
N LYS A 520 23.87 -35.45 24.39
CA LYS A 520 23.68 -36.91 24.42
C LYS A 520 22.21 -37.26 24.69
N PRO A 521 21.68 -38.38 24.18
CA PRO A 521 20.29 -38.76 24.41
C PRO A 521 20.03 -39.10 25.89
N LEU A 522 18.83 -38.77 26.38
CA LEU A 522 18.38 -39.10 27.74
C LEU A 522 18.09 -40.61 27.86
N PRO A 523 18.71 -41.36 28.80
CA PRO A 523 18.44 -42.78 28.96
C PRO A 523 17.00 -43.06 29.37
N LEU A 524 16.32 -43.95 28.63
CA LEU A 524 14.93 -44.36 28.89
C LEU A 524 14.86 -45.87 29.20
N THR A 525 14.45 -46.20 30.42
CA THR A 525 14.30 -47.59 30.88
C THR A 525 12.84 -48.02 30.83
N PHE A 526 12.55 -49.18 30.24
CA PHE A 526 11.21 -49.75 30.14
C PHE A 526 11.14 -51.09 30.86
N SER A 527 10.33 -51.21 31.92
CA SER A 527 10.13 -52.46 32.68
C SER A 527 8.83 -52.43 33.47
N ASP A 528 8.11 -53.55 33.52
CA ASP A 528 6.90 -53.70 34.34
C ASP A 528 7.22 -53.83 35.85
N THR A 529 8.50 -53.92 36.26
CA THR A 529 8.91 -53.64 37.64
C THR A 529 9.99 -52.56 37.65
N LEU A 530 9.67 -51.44 38.29
CA LEU A 530 10.53 -50.26 38.42
C LEU A 530 10.99 -50.05 39.85
N GLN A 531 12.13 -49.40 40.03
CA GLN A 531 12.65 -49.04 41.35
C GLN A 531 13.06 -47.56 41.38
N PHE A 532 12.84 -46.89 42.53
CA PHE A 532 13.26 -45.50 42.74
C PHE A 532 13.88 -45.27 44.12
N ARG A 533 14.88 -44.38 44.22
CA ARG A 533 15.55 -44.04 45.48
C ARG A 533 14.84 -42.91 46.21
N VAL A 534 14.50 -43.16 47.47
CA VAL A 534 13.95 -42.16 48.39
C VAL A 534 15.07 -41.44 49.13
N LYS A 535 15.01 -40.10 49.18
CA LYS A 535 15.90 -39.25 49.98
C LYS A 535 15.89 -39.68 51.46
N LYS A 536 17.06 -39.86 52.05
CA LYS A 536 17.23 -40.13 53.49
C LYS A 536 16.89 -38.86 54.29
N GLU A 537 15.75 -38.86 54.99
CA GLU A 537 15.38 -37.82 55.94
C GLU A 537 15.20 -38.45 57.32
N GLY A 538 16.05 -38.05 58.28
CA GLY A 538 16.10 -38.60 59.64
C GLY A 538 16.74 -40.00 59.76
N TRP A 539 16.75 -40.51 61.00
CA TRP A 539 17.08 -41.91 61.30
C TRP A 539 16.10 -42.86 60.59
N GLY A 540 16.60 -43.92 59.95
CA GLY A 540 15.79 -44.93 59.26
C GLY A 540 15.06 -44.50 57.97
N GLY A 541 15.30 -43.29 57.44
CA GLY A 541 14.47 -42.72 56.36
C GLY A 541 14.78 -43.16 54.92
N GLY A 542 16.01 -43.57 54.61
CA GLY A 542 16.50 -43.76 53.24
C GLY A 542 16.37 -45.18 52.69
N GLY A 543 16.27 -45.30 51.36
CA GLY A 543 16.32 -46.59 50.66
C GLY A 543 15.50 -46.63 49.37
N THR A 544 15.49 -47.79 48.72
CA THR A 544 14.75 -48.03 47.47
C THR A 544 13.27 -48.36 47.74
N ARG A 545 12.41 -48.05 46.78
CA ARG A 545 11.02 -48.51 46.67
C ARG A 545 10.80 -49.19 45.34
N SER A 546 9.99 -50.26 45.34
CA SER A 546 9.60 -50.98 44.11
C SER A 546 8.19 -50.60 43.67
N VAL A 547 7.95 -50.54 42.37
CA VAL A 547 6.64 -50.35 41.75
C VAL A 547 6.46 -51.39 40.65
N THR A 548 5.53 -52.32 40.85
CA THR A 548 5.23 -53.40 39.90
C THR A 548 3.90 -53.14 39.21
N PHE A 549 3.92 -53.13 37.89
CA PHE A 549 2.78 -52.90 37.02
C PHE A 549 2.20 -54.24 36.59
N ALA A 550 0.92 -54.44 36.86
CA ALA A 550 0.19 -55.66 36.58
C ALA A 550 -1.02 -55.36 35.68
N ARG A 551 -1.55 -56.41 35.04
CA ARG A 551 -2.86 -56.33 34.38
C ARG A 551 -3.95 -56.07 35.42
N GLY A 552 -4.89 -55.21 35.06
CA GLY A 552 -6.12 -54.92 35.79
C GLY A 552 -7.33 -55.00 34.86
N SER A 553 -8.53 -54.83 35.40
CA SER A 553 -9.80 -54.85 34.65
C SER A 553 -10.23 -53.48 34.10
N SER A 554 -9.52 -52.39 34.43
CA SER A 554 -9.92 -51.01 34.12
C SER A 554 -8.79 -50.18 33.48
N ASP A 555 -9.15 -49.27 32.57
CA ASP A 555 -8.24 -48.24 32.02
C ASP A 555 -7.73 -47.26 33.10
N LEU A 556 -8.47 -47.11 34.20
CA LEU A 556 -8.00 -46.40 35.40
C LEU A 556 -7.10 -47.30 36.24
N ALA A 557 -5.97 -46.77 36.69
CA ALA A 557 -4.98 -47.52 37.45
C ALA A 557 -5.39 -47.68 38.92
N VAL A 558 -5.42 -48.94 39.41
CA VAL A 558 -5.69 -49.29 40.80
C VAL A 558 -4.38 -49.45 41.56
N LEU A 559 -4.26 -48.80 42.72
CA LEU A 559 -3.03 -48.68 43.50
C LEU A 559 -3.11 -49.48 44.81
N LYS A 560 -2.31 -50.54 44.94
CA LYS A 560 -2.23 -51.37 46.16
C LYS A 560 -0.82 -51.31 46.75
N ALA A 561 -0.62 -50.48 47.78
CA ALA A 561 0.65 -50.35 48.49
C ALA A 561 0.86 -51.50 49.49
N GLY A 562 2.10 -52.00 49.60
CA GLY A 562 2.49 -53.08 50.51
C GLY A 562 3.93 -52.93 50.99
N GLY A 563 4.11 -52.40 52.20
CA GLY A 563 5.43 -52.25 52.84
C GLY A 563 6.40 -51.36 52.05
N ARG A 564 7.33 -51.98 51.33
CA ARG A 564 8.32 -51.29 50.46
C ARG A 564 7.95 -51.31 48.96
N GLY A 565 6.85 -51.99 48.58
CA GLY A 565 6.37 -52.11 47.22
C GLY A 565 5.01 -51.42 46.98
N LEU A 566 4.72 -51.13 45.73
CA LEU A 566 3.42 -50.69 45.23
C LEU A 566 3.06 -51.54 44.01
N ILE A 567 1.86 -52.11 44.00
CA ILE A 567 1.29 -52.75 42.81
C ILE A 567 0.36 -51.74 42.12
N VAL A 568 0.52 -51.59 40.81
CA VAL A 568 -0.27 -50.72 39.93
C VAL A 568 -0.97 -51.61 38.91
N SER A 569 -2.27 -51.83 39.06
CA SER A 569 -3.07 -52.64 38.13
C SER A 569 -3.77 -51.76 37.10
N VAL A 570 -3.56 -52.01 35.80
CA VAL A 570 -4.20 -51.29 34.69
C VAL A 570 -4.53 -52.25 33.54
N GLY A 571 -5.63 -52.03 32.83
CA GLY A 571 -6.03 -52.83 31.66
C GLY A 571 -5.07 -52.70 30.47
N ASP A 572 -5.10 -53.67 29.55
CA ASP A 572 -4.28 -53.67 28.33
C ASP A 572 -4.65 -52.53 27.36
N GLY A 573 -3.64 -51.80 26.86
CA GLY A 573 -3.84 -50.69 25.94
C GLY A 573 -3.84 -51.06 24.45
N LEU A 574 -3.72 -50.03 23.60
CA LEU A 574 -3.40 -50.26 22.18
C LEU A 574 -2.00 -50.90 22.06
N PRO A 575 -1.78 -51.81 21.08
CA PRO A 575 -0.50 -52.50 20.88
C PRO A 575 0.71 -51.57 20.88
N LYS A 576 1.85 -52.05 21.36
CA LYS A 576 3.10 -51.27 21.47
C LYS A 576 3.59 -50.71 20.11
N SER A 577 3.19 -51.33 19.00
CA SER A 577 3.44 -50.92 17.62
C SER A 577 2.51 -49.79 17.08
N SER A 578 1.55 -49.32 17.88
CA SER A 578 0.54 -48.34 17.43
C SER A 578 1.14 -46.95 17.18
N LYS A 579 0.96 -46.44 15.96
CA LYS A 579 1.37 -45.08 15.56
C LYS A 579 0.20 -44.08 15.55
N PRO A 580 0.45 -42.76 15.70
CA PRO A 580 -0.59 -41.73 15.59
C PRO A 580 -1.23 -41.72 14.20
N THR A 581 -2.55 -41.59 14.13
CA THR A 581 -3.25 -41.54 12.84
C THR A 581 -3.16 -40.14 12.24
N ARG A 582 -2.84 -40.04 10.93
CA ARG A 582 -2.88 -38.76 10.17
C ARG A 582 -4.29 -38.17 10.04
N LYS A 583 -5.36 -38.94 10.29
CA LYS A 583 -6.73 -38.43 10.47
C LYS A 583 -6.90 -37.74 11.83
N GLY A 584 -6.09 -36.70 12.08
CA GLY A 584 -6.10 -35.87 13.30
C GLY A 584 -6.96 -34.60 13.19
N MET A 585 -7.19 -34.10 11.98
CA MET A 585 -8.30 -33.17 11.70
C MET A 585 -9.35 -33.91 10.88
N ALA A 586 -10.34 -34.49 11.56
CA ALA A 586 -11.64 -34.65 10.93
C ALA A 586 -12.09 -33.25 10.49
N GLN A 587 -12.49 -33.10 9.22
CA GLN A 587 -13.16 -31.87 8.79
C GLN A 587 -14.32 -31.64 9.75
N GLY A 588 -14.37 -30.47 10.40
CA GLY A 588 -15.56 -30.04 11.12
C GLY A 588 -16.69 -30.06 10.12
N ARG A 589 -17.55 -31.09 10.22
CA ARG A 589 -18.44 -31.53 9.14
C ARG A 589 -19.26 -30.31 8.72
N HIS A 590 -18.95 -29.73 7.56
CA HIS A 590 -19.67 -28.57 7.08
C HIS A 590 -21.14 -28.95 7.08
N ARG A 591 -21.92 -28.34 7.98
CA ARG A 591 -23.37 -28.24 7.77
C ARG A 591 -23.47 -27.59 6.40
N ARG A 592 -23.86 -28.38 5.39
CA ARG A 592 -24.45 -27.79 4.17
C ARG A 592 -25.45 -26.76 4.69
N PRO A 593 -25.41 -25.49 4.23
CA PRO A 593 -26.54 -24.62 4.51
C PRO A 593 -27.76 -25.39 4.00
N ALA A 594 -28.71 -25.66 4.90
CA ALA A 594 -29.96 -26.26 4.49
C ALA A 594 -30.54 -25.32 3.43
N GLN A 595 -30.84 -25.84 2.24
CA GLN A 595 -31.48 -25.03 1.21
C GLN A 595 -32.76 -24.47 1.82
N ALA A 596 -32.82 -23.15 1.96
CA ALA A 596 -34.04 -22.49 2.39
C ALA A 596 -35.13 -22.91 1.38
N PRO A 597 -36.29 -23.43 1.82
CA PRO A 597 -37.33 -23.85 0.90
C PRO A 597 -37.74 -22.65 0.07
N THR A 598 -37.56 -22.75 -1.25
CA THR A 598 -37.82 -21.67 -2.21
C THR A 598 -39.31 -21.44 -2.34
N ARG A 599 -39.86 -20.69 -1.38
CA ARG A 599 -41.25 -20.23 -1.41
C ARG A 599 -41.33 -19.05 -2.37
N ALA A 600 -41.57 -19.36 -3.65
CA ALA A 600 -41.80 -18.35 -4.68
C ALA A 600 -42.97 -17.44 -4.26
N ALA A 601 -42.85 -16.13 -4.56
CA ALA A 601 -43.94 -15.20 -4.35
C ALA A 601 -45.06 -15.46 -5.38
N PRO A 602 -46.35 -15.40 -4.98
CA PRO A 602 -47.45 -15.45 -5.93
C PRO A 602 -47.42 -14.28 -6.92
N GLY A 603 -47.85 -14.53 -8.16
CA GLY A 603 -48.10 -13.47 -9.14
C GLY A 603 -49.33 -12.61 -8.79
N PRO A 604 -49.50 -11.45 -9.45
CA PRO A 604 -50.63 -10.56 -9.20
C PRO A 604 -51.96 -11.19 -9.67
N PRO A 605 -53.09 -10.84 -9.03
CA PRO A 605 -54.39 -11.38 -9.39
C PRO A 605 -54.88 -10.84 -10.75
N ARG A 606 -55.60 -11.68 -11.50
CA ARG A 606 -56.53 -11.26 -12.55
C ARG A 606 -57.95 -11.68 -12.16
N ALA A 607 -58.93 -10.97 -12.72
CA ALA A 607 -60.33 -11.08 -12.32
C ALA A 607 -60.94 -12.46 -12.64
N LEU A 608 -62.06 -12.78 -11.97
CA LEU A 608 -62.99 -13.78 -12.46
C LEU A 608 -63.52 -13.35 -13.82
N ASP A 609 -63.75 -14.31 -14.72
CA ASP A 609 -65.08 -14.40 -15.33
C ASP A 609 -65.46 -15.85 -15.69
N ARG A 610 -66.70 -16.00 -16.17
CA ARG A 610 -67.59 -17.16 -16.09
C ARG A 610 -67.44 -18.27 -17.16
N ASN A 611 -68.06 -19.41 -16.84
CA ASN A 611 -68.65 -20.44 -17.73
C ASN A 611 -67.74 -21.45 -18.47
N GLY A 612 -68.16 -22.73 -18.47
CA GLY A 612 -67.62 -23.84 -19.29
C GLY A 612 -67.75 -25.22 -18.63
N VAL A 613 -68.37 -26.20 -19.28
CA VAL A 613 -68.66 -27.57 -18.76
C VAL A 613 -68.14 -28.64 -19.76
N PRO A 614 -67.68 -29.84 -19.32
CA PRO A 614 -66.74 -30.68 -20.08
C PRO A 614 -67.40 -31.86 -20.84
N PRO A 615 -66.62 -32.70 -21.55
CA PRO A 615 -66.18 -34.02 -21.00
C PRO A 615 -64.68 -34.30 -21.31
N LEU A 616 -64.05 -35.49 -21.24
CA LEU A 616 -64.46 -36.89 -21.00
C LEU A 616 -63.37 -37.67 -20.20
N ALA A 617 -63.30 -39.01 -20.28
CA ALA A 617 -62.58 -39.91 -19.36
C ALA A 617 -61.46 -40.80 -19.99
N ARG A 618 -60.53 -41.27 -19.13
CA ARG A 618 -59.97 -42.66 -18.95
C ARG A 618 -58.64 -42.58 -18.16
N GLY A 619 -58.31 -43.41 -17.16
CA GLY A 619 -59.02 -44.47 -16.41
C GLY A 619 -58.13 -45.03 -15.27
N GLY A 620 -58.69 -45.68 -14.23
CA GLY A 620 -57.96 -46.38 -13.15
C GLY A 620 -57.79 -47.90 -13.41
N PRO A 621 -57.51 -48.79 -12.40
CA PRO A 621 -57.43 -48.63 -10.93
C PRO A 621 -56.10 -49.13 -10.28
N LEU A 622 -55.73 -48.84 -9.00
CA LEU A 622 -55.86 -49.58 -7.69
C LEU A 622 -55.30 -51.04 -7.66
N ALA A 623 -54.82 -51.67 -6.55
CA ALA A 623 -54.61 -51.39 -5.10
C ALA A 623 -53.30 -52.12 -4.60
N LEU A 624 -52.87 -52.41 -3.34
CA LEU A 624 -53.31 -52.37 -1.91
C LEU A 624 -52.18 -51.70 -1.04
N ASP A 625 -52.10 -51.53 0.31
CA ASP A 625 -52.47 -52.23 1.58
C ASP A 625 -51.56 -53.45 1.97
N ILE A 626 -51.26 -53.85 3.22
CA ILE A 626 -51.99 -53.91 4.53
C ILE A 626 -51.10 -53.58 5.77
N THR A 627 -51.69 -53.16 6.91
CA THR A 627 -51.08 -53.12 8.28
C THR A 627 -51.90 -53.89 9.33
N PRO A 628 -51.30 -54.38 10.46
CA PRO A 628 -51.69 -53.88 11.81
C PRO A 628 -50.56 -53.98 12.90
N GLY A 629 -50.66 -53.46 14.13
CA GLY A 629 -51.61 -52.52 14.75
C GLY A 629 -51.68 -52.57 16.31
N ARG A 630 -52.05 -51.43 16.97
CA ARG A 630 -52.59 -51.26 18.37
C ARG A 630 -51.69 -51.60 19.61
N SER A 631 -51.88 -51.08 20.84
CA SER A 631 -52.66 -49.94 21.43
C SER A 631 -52.33 -49.68 22.94
N SER A 632 -53.00 -48.69 23.60
CA SER A 632 -53.01 -48.33 25.05
C SER A 632 -51.84 -47.46 25.62
N GLN A 633 -51.92 -46.78 26.79
CA GLN A 633 -52.87 -45.76 27.32
C GLN A 633 -52.17 -44.92 28.46
N GLN A 634 -52.82 -43.91 29.07
CA GLN A 634 -52.27 -42.85 29.97
C GLN A 634 -52.30 -43.23 31.49
N PRO A 635 -52.01 -42.37 32.53
CA PRO A 635 -51.52 -40.97 32.67
C PRO A 635 -50.24 -40.88 33.62
N PRO A 636 -50.08 -40.15 34.76
CA PRO A 636 -50.54 -38.82 35.28
C PRO A 636 -49.52 -37.89 36.03
N ARG A 637 -49.80 -36.57 36.05
CA ARG A 637 -49.55 -35.50 37.09
C ARG A 637 -48.13 -34.97 37.45
N GLY A 638 -48.07 -33.66 37.79
CA GLY A 638 -46.91 -32.84 38.24
C GLY A 638 -47.07 -32.34 39.71
N PRO A 639 -46.78 -31.06 40.12
CA PRO A 639 -46.39 -29.81 39.41
C PRO A 639 -45.22 -29.05 40.15
N PRO A 640 -45.07 -27.69 40.25
CA PRO A 640 -45.44 -26.52 39.40
C PRO A 640 -44.28 -25.49 39.10
N ALA A 641 -44.63 -24.40 38.37
CA ALA A 641 -44.17 -22.99 38.53
C ALA A 641 -42.89 -22.40 37.85
N SER A 642 -43.16 -21.52 36.86
CA SER A 642 -42.75 -20.08 36.77
C SER A 642 -41.80 -19.58 35.64
N THR A 643 -42.14 -18.37 35.16
CA THR A 643 -41.39 -17.41 34.29
C THR A 643 -41.01 -17.79 32.85
N LEU A 644 -41.64 -17.13 31.86
CA LEU A 644 -41.01 -16.14 30.96
C LEU A 644 -42.07 -15.46 30.05
N GLY A 645 -41.75 -14.27 29.51
CA GLY A 645 -42.72 -13.34 28.90
C GLY A 645 -42.91 -13.45 27.37
N ALA A 646 -44.04 -12.93 26.88
CA ALA A 646 -44.45 -12.94 25.47
C ALA A 646 -44.02 -11.68 24.69
N SER A 647 -44.16 -11.69 23.35
CA SER A 647 -43.64 -10.66 22.44
C SER A 647 -44.72 -9.86 21.68
N ARG A 648 -44.46 -8.53 21.60
CA ARG A 648 -45.00 -7.45 20.74
C ARG A 648 -46.02 -7.75 19.63
N ARG A 649 -47.04 -6.89 19.54
CA ARG A 649 -47.48 -6.05 18.37
C ARG A 649 -48.61 -5.10 18.83
N PRO A 650 -49.18 -4.17 18.01
CA PRO A 650 -48.90 -3.73 16.62
C PRO A 650 -47.93 -2.50 16.61
N ARG A 651 -47.90 -1.47 15.73
CA ARG A 651 -48.59 -1.07 14.46
C ARG A 651 -47.59 -0.24 13.58
N ALA A 652 -48.03 0.51 12.56
CA ALA A 652 -47.17 1.39 11.72
C ALA A 652 -47.92 2.60 11.13
N ARG A 653 -47.21 3.72 10.84
CA ARG A 653 -47.58 4.85 9.94
C ARG A 653 -46.33 5.71 9.56
N PRO A 654 -46.40 6.79 8.74
CA PRO A 654 -45.37 7.16 7.73
C PRO A 654 -44.29 8.18 8.20
N PRO A 655 -43.29 8.56 7.36
CA PRO A 655 -42.08 9.25 7.81
C PRO A 655 -42.07 10.78 7.61
N SER A 656 -41.24 11.47 8.39
CA SER A 656 -40.84 12.87 8.20
C SER A 656 -39.46 13.16 8.82
N GLU A 657 -38.54 13.62 7.97
CA GLU A 657 -37.36 14.48 8.27
C GLU A 657 -36.31 14.05 9.34
N HIS A 658 -35.21 14.81 9.33
CA HIS A 658 -33.87 14.52 9.85
C HIS A 658 -33.76 13.88 11.25
N ASN A 659 -32.96 12.81 11.33
CA ASN A 659 -32.28 12.42 12.57
C ASN A 659 -30.84 11.95 12.24
N THR A 660 -29.82 12.57 12.85
CA THR A 660 -28.39 12.44 12.50
C THR A 660 -27.65 11.35 13.29
N GLU A 661 -28.39 10.38 13.82
CA GLU A 661 -27.95 9.41 14.83
C GLU A 661 -26.88 8.38 14.36
N PHE A 662 -26.48 8.42 13.08
CA PHE A 662 -25.45 7.55 12.51
C PHE A 662 -24.01 8.10 12.63
N LEU A 663 -23.82 9.27 13.25
CA LEU A 663 -22.49 9.90 13.45
C LEU A 663 -21.83 9.60 14.81
N ASN A 664 -22.50 8.89 15.72
CA ASN A 664 -21.91 8.52 17.02
C ASN A 664 -21.20 7.16 16.95
N VAL A 665 -19.87 7.18 17.02
CA VAL A 665 -19.02 5.97 17.07
C VAL A 665 -18.89 5.49 18.53
N PRO A 666 -19.02 4.18 18.84
CA PRO A 666 -18.90 3.67 20.21
C PRO A 666 -17.47 3.73 20.76
N ASP A 667 -17.32 4.30 21.96
CA ASP A 667 -16.04 4.41 22.68
C ASP A 667 -15.67 3.11 23.43
N GLN A 668 -14.50 2.56 23.08
CA GLN A 668 -13.59 1.70 23.87
C GLN A 668 -14.05 0.35 24.48
N GLY A 669 -13.14 -0.62 24.37
CA GLY A 669 -13.05 -1.82 25.22
C GLY A 669 -11.75 -2.59 24.92
N MET A 670 -11.07 -3.25 25.87
CA MET A 670 -11.31 -3.43 27.31
C MET A 670 -9.97 -3.51 28.05
N ALA A 671 -9.55 -2.43 28.70
CA ALA A 671 -8.36 -2.39 29.58
C ALA A 671 -8.66 -1.77 30.97
N GLY A 672 -9.95 -1.67 31.33
CA GLY A 672 -10.44 -0.84 32.44
C GLY A 672 -10.96 -1.56 33.68
N MET A 673 -10.74 -2.87 33.84
CA MET A 673 -11.48 -3.69 34.83
C MET A 673 -10.64 -4.23 36.00
N GLN A 674 -9.57 -3.54 36.42
CA GLN A 674 -8.82 -3.92 37.64
C GLN A 674 -8.18 -2.74 38.40
N ARG A 675 -8.88 -1.60 38.56
CA ARG A 675 -8.35 -0.48 39.39
C ARG A 675 -9.37 0.39 40.15
N LYS A 676 -10.42 -0.21 40.73
CA LYS A 676 -11.26 0.43 41.77
C LYS A 676 -11.54 -0.50 42.95
N ARG A 677 -10.57 -0.62 43.88
CA ARG A 677 -10.73 -1.03 45.29
C ARG A 677 -9.40 -0.78 46.00
N SER A 678 -9.45 -0.13 47.18
CA SER A 678 -8.31 0.21 48.07
C SER A 678 -7.28 1.19 47.45
N ILE A 679 -6.60 2.09 48.18
CA ILE A 679 -6.69 2.57 49.58
C ILE A 679 -6.72 4.11 49.57
N GLY A 680 -7.45 4.73 50.50
CA GLY A 680 -7.18 6.10 50.95
C GLY A 680 -6.63 6.08 52.38
N GLN A 681 -5.31 6.26 52.54
CA GLN A 681 -4.64 6.49 53.83
C GLN A 681 -3.21 6.99 53.62
N ARG A 682 -2.73 7.87 54.51
CA ARG A 682 -1.37 8.45 54.53
C ARG A 682 -0.48 7.67 55.50
N PRO A 683 0.79 7.44 55.15
CA PRO A 683 1.90 7.53 56.11
C PRO A 683 2.64 8.88 56.04
N VAL A 684 3.58 9.11 56.96
CA VAL A 684 4.33 10.36 57.16
C VAL A 684 5.86 10.12 56.99
N PRO A 685 6.82 11.06 57.18
CA PRO A 685 7.81 11.33 56.13
C PRO A 685 9.26 10.95 56.44
N GLY A 686 10.08 10.87 55.38
CA GLY A 686 11.54 10.77 55.43
C GLY A 686 12.11 10.09 54.17
N VAL A 687 13.31 10.38 53.68
CA VAL A 687 14.29 11.45 53.99
C VAL A 687 14.97 11.83 52.67
N GLY A 688 15.31 13.12 52.49
CA GLY A 688 16.32 13.57 51.51
C GLY A 688 16.03 13.35 50.01
N ARG A 689 15.61 14.40 49.30
CA ARG A 689 15.92 14.58 47.87
C ARG A 689 16.84 15.80 47.69
N PRO A 690 17.76 15.80 46.71
CA PRO A 690 18.58 16.97 46.40
C PRO A 690 17.74 18.17 45.94
N LYS A 691 18.35 19.37 45.93
CA LYS A 691 17.76 20.60 45.41
C LYS A 691 17.23 20.41 43.97
N PRO A 692 16.14 21.10 43.59
CA PRO A 692 15.63 21.04 42.22
C PRO A 692 16.67 21.61 41.24
N GLN A 693 16.97 20.86 40.19
CA GLN A 693 17.59 21.42 38.99
C GLN A 693 16.57 22.31 38.26
N PRO A 694 17.01 23.36 37.54
CA PRO A 694 16.11 24.22 36.78
C PRO A 694 15.37 23.39 35.71
N ARG A 695 14.13 23.77 35.40
CA ARG A 695 13.42 23.21 34.25
C ARG A 695 14.16 23.66 32.99
N VAL A 696 14.70 22.71 32.24
CA VAL A 696 15.18 22.98 30.88
C VAL A 696 13.98 23.45 30.07
N HIS A 697 14.06 24.65 29.50
CA HIS A 697 13.07 25.12 28.54
C HIS A 697 13.23 24.27 27.28
N SER A 698 12.20 23.51 26.91
CA SER A 698 12.13 22.86 25.60
C SER A 698 12.15 23.95 24.52
N PRO A 699 12.90 23.77 23.42
CA PRO A 699 12.94 24.75 22.34
C PRO A 699 11.55 24.90 21.73
N ARG A 700 11.17 26.13 21.37
CA ARG A 700 9.85 26.43 20.81
C ARG A 700 9.99 27.14 19.48
N CYS A 701 8.92 27.12 18.72
CA CYS A 701 8.79 27.92 17.51
C CYS A 701 7.38 28.49 17.36
N ARG A 702 7.29 29.64 16.70
CA ARG A 702 6.06 30.32 16.32
C ARG A 702 5.78 30.08 14.84
N ALA A 703 4.57 29.70 14.50
CA ALA A 703 4.14 29.55 13.12
C ALA A 703 4.11 30.90 12.38
N LEU A 704 4.81 30.99 11.24
CA LEU A 704 4.77 32.13 10.32
C LEU A 704 3.64 31.98 9.29
N TYR A 705 3.29 30.74 8.95
CA TYR A 705 2.25 30.40 7.99
C TYR A 705 1.33 29.32 8.57
N GLN A 706 0.07 29.28 8.13
CA GLN A 706 -0.85 28.19 8.48
C GLN A 706 -0.42 26.91 7.76
N TYR A 707 -0.53 25.78 8.44
CA TYR A 707 -0.25 24.47 7.88
C TYR A 707 -1.35 23.46 8.28
N ILE A 708 -1.80 22.68 7.31
CA ILE A 708 -2.78 21.62 7.49
C ILE A 708 -2.08 20.33 7.09
N GLY A 709 -1.99 19.39 8.04
CA GLY A 709 -1.41 18.08 7.82
C GLY A 709 -2.22 17.28 6.81
N GLN A 710 -1.52 16.64 5.89
CA GLN A 710 -2.03 15.79 4.82
C GLN A 710 -2.09 14.32 5.26
N ASP A 711 -1.17 13.92 6.16
CA ASP A 711 -1.09 12.56 6.74
C ASP A 711 -1.35 12.53 8.26
N VAL A 712 -1.64 11.34 8.78
CA VAL A 712 -2.11 11.11 10.16
C VAL A 712 -1.05 11.30 11.26
N ASP A 713 0.21 11.43 10.89
CA ASP A 713 1.34 11.75 11.78
C ASP A 713 1.88 13.18 11.59
N GLU A 714 1.23 14.01 10.78
CA GLU A 714 1.53 15.44 10.63
C GLU A 714 0.74 16.33 11.62
N LEU A 715 1.36 17.43 12.05
CA LEU A 715 0.82 18.38 13.02
C LEU A 715 0.25 19.61 12.31
N SER A 716 -1.07 19.83 12.41
CA SER A 716 -1.74 21.03 11.87
C SER A 716 -1.65 22.21 12.84
N PHE A 717 -1.51 23.44 12.33
CA PHE A 717 -1.40 24.67 13.14
C PHE A 717 -1.73 25.94 12.32
N ASN A 718 -2.10 27.01 13.05
CA ASN A 718 -2.41 28.33 12.50
C ASN A 718 -1.27 29.33 12.71
N VAL A 719 -1.30 30.44 11.97
CA VAL A 719 -0.32 31.54 12.09
C VAL A 719 -0.27 32.07 13.53
N ASN A 720 0.94 32.32 14.05
CA ASN A 720 1.27 32.70 15.42
C ASN A 720 1.08 31.64 16.51
N GLU A 721 0.62 30.41 16.22
CA GLU A 721 0.62 29.34 17.22
C GLU A 721 2.03 28.91 17.61
N VAL A 722 2.22 28.49 18.87
CA VAL A 722 3.55 28.26 19.45
C VAL A 722 3.77 26.80 19.82
N ILE A 723 4.46 26.09 18.94
CA ILE A 723 4.77 24.66 18.97
C ILE A 723 5.97 24.40 19.89
N GLU A 724 5.96 23.30 20.64
CA GLU A 724 7.13 22.75 21.34
C GLU A 724 7.90 21.84 20.36
N ILE A 725 9.19 22.10 20.13
CA ILE A 725 10.04 21.28 19.26
C ILE A 725 10.53 20.07 20.06
N LEU A 726 10.29 18.87 19.52
CA LEU A 726 10.73 17.60 20.09
C LEU A 726 11.95 17.02 19.35
N LEU A 727 12.05 17.25 18.04
CA LEU A 727 13.18 16.83 17.21
C LEU A 727 13.28 17.73 15.97
N GLU A 728 14.50 18.15 15.62
CA GLU A 728 14.80 18.80 14.34
C GLU A 728 15.47 17.80 13.40
N ASP A 729 14.79 17.41 12.32
CA ASP A 729 15.38 16.51 11.32
C ASP A 729 16.08 17.29 10.19
N PRO A 730 17.27 16.85 9.70
CA PRO A 730 17.98 17.47 8.58
C PRO A 730 17.22 17.49 7.25
N SER A 731 16.14 16.73 7.09
CA SER A 731 15.24 16.79 5.92
C SER A 731 14.39 18.07 5.86
N GLY A 732 14.32 18.84 6.95
CA GLY A 732 13.46 20.02 7.08
C GLY A 732 12.09 19.74 7.68
N TRP A 733 11.76 18.48 8.02
CA TRP A 733 10.54 18.10 8.73
C TRP A 733 10.82 17.89 10.21
N TRP A 734 10.37 18.80 11.06
CA TRP A 734 10.60 18.74 12.50
C TRP A 734 9.45 17.99 13.19
N LYS A 735 9.73 17.31 14.30
CA LYS A 735 8.68 16.76 15.16
C LYS A 735 8.39 17.73 16.29
N GLY A 736 7.11 18.00 16.55
CA GLY A 736 6.69 18.91 17.61
C GLY A 736 5.45 18.45 18.37
N ARG A 737 5.08 19.24 19.38
CA ARG A 737 3.87 19.10 20.17
C ARG A 737 3.08 20.41 20.16
N LEU A 738 1.79 20.32 19.86
CA LEU A 738 0.83 21.42 19.97
C LEU A 738 -0.50 20.89 20.50
N HIS A 739 -1.15 21.62 21.40
CA HIS A 739 -2.40 21.24 22.09
C HIS A 739 -2.45 19.80 22.67
N GLY A 740 -1.28 19.21 22.97
CA GLY A 740 -1.15 17.85 23.50
C GLY A 740 -1.00 16.75 22.43
N GLN A 741 -1.22 17.06 21.15
CA GLN A 741 -0.91 16.17 20.02
C GLN A 741 0.58 16.26 19.66
N GLU A 742 1.14 15.19 19.10
CA GLU A 742 2.50 15.16 18.54
C GLU A 742 2.45 14.79 17.06
N GLY A 743 3.24 15.48 16.23
CA GLY A 743 3.34 15.17 14.81
C GLY A 743 4.52 15.87 14.12
N LEU A 744 4.71 15.56 12.84
CA LEU A 744 5.70 16.17 11.95
C LEU A 744 5.17 17.47 11.34
N PHE A 745 6.06 18.44 11.09
CA PHE A 745 5.71 19.69 10.43
C PHE A 745 6.89 20.29 9.64
N PRO A 746 6.62 21.08 8.59
CA PRO A 746 7.68 21.75 7.83
C PRO A 746 8.36 22.86 8.65
N GLY A 747 9.65 22.68 8.95
CA GLY A 747 10.45 23.61 9.76
C GLY A 747 10.66 24.99 9.12
N ASN A 748 10.42 25.15 7.82
CA ASN A 748 10.43 26.43 7.12
C ASN A 748 9.10 27.21 7.23
N TYR A 749 8.06 26.65 7.86
CA TYR A 749 6.79 27.35 8.13
C TYR A 749 6.80 28.06 9.51
N VAL A 750 7.90 27.96 10.26
CA VAL A 750 8.02 28.43 11.64
C VAL A 750 9.29 29.26 11.86
N GLU A 751 9.29 30.05 12.93
CA GLU A 751 10.42 30.82 13.45
C GLU A 751 10.73 30.33 14.87
N LYS A 752 12.00 30.06 15.22
CA LYS A 752 12.36 29.65 16.58
C LYS A 752 12.29 30.83 17.56
N ILE A 753 11.84 30.58 18.79
CA ILE A 753 11.67 31.57 19.87
C ILE A 753 12.21 31.08 21.22
#